data_AF-A0A8I1T5F0-F1
#
_entry.id   AF-A0A8I1T5F0-F1
#
_cell.length_a   1.000
_cell.length_b   1.000
_cell.length_c   1.000
_cell.angle_alpha   90.00
_cell.angle_beta   90.00
_cell.angle_gamma   90.00
#
_symmetry.space_group_name_H-M   'P 1'
#
loop_
_entity.id
_entity.type
_entity.pdbx_description
1 polymer ?
#
loop_
_entity_poly.entity_id
_entity_poly.type
_entity_poly.pdbx_seq_one_letter_code
_entity_poly.pdbx_strand_id
1 'polypeptide(L)'
;MSSSHVASRGYLAALTVLSAFALLLVGFNLGSASAADVTSGTATFNLTSGKAGKVSAIKPAKVAKRFGKGAKVTAKLKQGGFNSVVRSGIAGGIKLASGKRQVKVTGLTVSIYAKRAVVQGKLKGKKVNVFKATGKAKLDKSGRTAKLNGAKLVLTAKAAKQVRKALKLKKAPKGKLGTFSINLKVASKTPVDPCEADPNAEGCEIVDPYLAQCDVDAVVKVPGSITPAGALPQFTSDAGATGPANLAWGFKSSFRNYITNIAGGSIFALDGASTTGAAPTYSGFEFPASGFRYTDNGTPANLADDKAVLEGTGTALFCNKPHGFRVAISNPTIVIDGANSRIDGDVDNNLSGNWIPTQRVTIASLDVSRVSRVNGDTGSIEKWTDAPATLTAEGSQAVCGAGELDKCSSFYPAGTVLDPVTVEVSSAEQLTGVEDQYNTECGVPVAGISNNSWPDASPLPALNGAVPATTSTDTLDWGFRSDFRNYVMLSPPPGTINGLDGASVISNPIPPNVPLGFSFPVGTGQYAANTAAADDDQAIINGTGTAMFCKSGHGFWVALSNPTVVIDGANSRIVADLSQNTNGNGVTPVPGPWQTTQRVDLADLDLSGIDPSYGSGSVTWSAIPAKVSSEAAPFGNLTEGTELDPITISLETE
;
A
#
# COMPACT_ATOMS: atom_id res chain seq x y z
N MET A 1 55.52 28.12 -39.83
CA MET A 1 54.99 29.46 -40.17
C MET A 1 53.83 29.71 -39.20
N SER A 2 53.81 30.63 -38.24
CA SER A 2 54.55 31.88 -37.99
C SER A 2 54.51 32.21 -36.48
N SER A 3 55.67 32.50 -35.89
CA SER A 3 56.06 33.59 -34.97
C SER A 3 54.96 34.31 -34.14
N SER A 4 54.97 34.37 -32.80
CA SER A 4 55.90 35.03 -31.83
C SER A 4 55.80 36.57 -31.76
N HIS A 5 55.32 37.11 -30.62
CA HIS A 5 55.70 38.37 -29.91
C HIS A 5 55.01 38.30 -28.52
N VAL A 6 55.61 38.21 -27.32
CA VAL A 6 56.73 38.86 -26.59
C VAL A 6 56.47 40.32 -26.15
N ALA A 7 55.92 40.43 -24.94
CA ALA A 7 56.38 41.18 -23.73
C ALA A 7 56.71 42.70 -23.72
N SER A 8 56.16 43.39 -22.70
CA SER A 8 56.88 44.22 -21.69
C SER A 8 55.92 44.68 -20.57
N ARG A 9 56.09 44.29 -19.29
CA ARG A 9 56.82 44.97 -18.17
C ARG A 9 56.29 46.39 -17.85
N GLY A 10 56.06 46.87 -16.63
CA GLY A 10 56.26 46.44 -15.23
C GLY A 10 55.43 47.42 -14.34
N TYR A 11 55.13 47.15 -13.06
CA TYR A 11 56.05 47.32 -11.94
C TYR A 11 55.54 46.58 -10.69
N LEU A 12 56.49 46.02 -9.96
CA LEU A 12 56.36 45.40 -8.64
C LEU A 12 55.94 46.40 -7.56
N ALA A 13 55.13 45.91 -6.62
CA ALA A 13 55.34 46.14 -5.19
C ALA A 13 55.00 44.84 -4.43
N ALA A 14 56.05 44.08 -4.12
CA ALA A 14 56.11 43.15 -3.00
C ALA A 14 55.99 43.96 -1.68
N LEU A 15 55.66 43.49 -0.48
CA LEU A 15 55.73 42.22 0.24
C LEU A 15 54.90 42.52 1.52
N THR A 16 54.03 41.66 2.04
CA THR A 16 54.35 40.86 3.24
C THR A 16 53.34 39.73 3.42
N VAL A 17 53.92 38.54 3.59
CA VAL A 17 53.33 37.27 4.01
C VAL A 17 52.76 37.36 5.42
N LEU A 18 51.52 36.90 5.61
CA LEU A 18 51.16 36.15 6.82
C LEU A 18 50.13 35.06 6.47
N SER A 19 50.62 33.84 6.52
CA SER A 19 49.91 32.56 6.49
C SER A 19 48.78 32.47 7.51
N ALA A 20 47.59 32.02 7.09
CA ALA A 20 46.69 31.26 7.95
C ALA A 20 45.74 30.39 7.10
N PHE A 21 45.97 29.08 7.19
CA PHE A 21 45.03 28.01 6.89
C PHE A 21 43.59 28.38 7.32
N ALA A 22 42.65 28.35 6.38
CA ALA A 22 41.22 28.20 6.67
C ALA A 22 40.77 26.85 6.12
N LEU A 23 41.17 25.79 6.82
CA LEU A 23 40.69 24.44 6.60
C LEU A 23 39.23 24.33 7.04
N LEU A 24 38.40 23.79 6.15
CA LEU A 24 37.21 22.98 6.36
C LEU A 24 36.65 22.86 7.79
N LEU A 25 35.38 23.26 7.96
CA LEU A 25 34.40 22.63 8.87
C LEU A 25 33.00 23.19 8.58
N VAL A 26 32.50 22.95 7.36
CA VAL A 26 31.06 22.87 7.14
C VAL A 26 30.66 21.49 7.66
N GLY A 27 30.24 21.46 8.93
CA GLY A 27 29.78 20.23 9.56
C GLY A 27 28.57 19.70 8.80
N PHE A 28 28.76 18.53 8.18
CA PHE A 28 27.72 17.60 7.79
C PHE A 28 26.69 17.50 8.93
N ASN A 29 25.44 17.91 8.67
CA ASN A 29 24.32 17.35 9.40
C ASN A 29 24.06 15.98 8.77
N LEU A 30 24.83 14.98 9.20
CA LEU A 30 24.32 13.61 9.21
C LEU A 30 23.23 13.60 10.27
N GLY A 31 22.04 13.15 9.87
CA GLY A 31 20.89 12.99 10.75
C GLY A 31 21.09 11.85 11.75
N SER A 32 22.11 11.93 12.60
CA SER A 32 22.12 11.17 13.84
C SER A 32 21.05 11.79 14.73
N ALA A 33 19.93 11.10 14.92
CA ALA A 33 18.96 11.43 15.95
C ALA A 33 19.62 11.21 17.32
N SER A 34 20.48 12.16 17.74
CA SER A 34 21.02 12.20 19.08
C SER A 34 19.84 12.27 20.04
N ALA A 35 19.69 11.23 20.89
CA ALA A 35 18.72 11.22 21.97
C ALA A 35 18.79 12.58 22.70
N ALA A 36 17.68 13.33 22.70
CA ALA A 36 17.68 14.67 23.26
C ALA A 36 18.12 14.64 24.73
N ASP A 37 19.30 15.21 24.97
CA ASP A 37 19.90 15.42 26.28
C ASP A 37 18.85 15.87 27.31
N VAL A 38 18.62 15.05 28.35
CA VAL A 38 17.70 15.41 29.42
C VAL A 38 18.44 16.31 30.39
N THR A 39 18.18 17.62 30.31
CA THR A 39 18.72 18.54 31.31
C THR A 39 17.87 18.51 32.57
N SER A 40 18.50 18.16 33.68
CA SER A 40 17.92 18.17 35.02
C SER A 40 18.48 19.35 35.82
N GLY A 41 17.71 19.77 36.83
CA GLY A 41 18.09 20.87 37.71
C GLY A 41 17.09 22.02 37.69
N THR A 42 17.53 23.18 38.18
CA THR A 42 16.64 24.32 38.45
C THR A 42 17.21 25.64 37.97
N ALA A 43 16.33 26.46 37.38
CA ALA A 43 16.56 27.87 37.12
C ALA A 43 15.87 28.69 38.21
N THR A 44 16.61 29.59 38.84
CA THR A 44 16.13 30.47 39.91
C THR A 44 16.32 31.94 39.53
N PHE A 45 15.21 32.68 39.50
CA PHE A 45 15.17 34.12 39.30
C PHE A 45 14.88 34.79 40.63
N ASN A 46 15.87 35.48 41.21
CA ASN A 46 15.67 36.35 42.37
C ASN A 46 15.43 37.77 41.88
N LEU A 47 14.17 38.14 41.65
CA LEU A 47 13.81 39.43 41.08
C LEU A 47 13.48 40.43 42.20
N THR A 48 14.31 41.47 42.32
CA THR A 48 14.05 42.61 43.19
C THR A 48 13.01 43.52 42.54
N SER A 49 12.08 44.05 43.34
CA SER A 49 11.05 44.96 42.83
C SER A 49 11.66 46.27 42.34
N GLY A 50 11.85 46.37 41.03
CA GLY A 50 12.14 47.62 40.35
C GLY A 50 10.86 48.35 39.91
N LYS A 51 11.01 49.24 38.93
CA LYS A 51 9.94 50.08 38.35
C LYS A 51 8.82 49.33 37.61
N ALA A 52 8.87 47.99 37.57
CA ALA A 52 7.85 47.13 36.97
C ALA A 52 6.77 46.66 37.95
N GLY A 53 6.84 47.04 39.23
CA GLY A 53 5.79 46.83 40.24
C GLY A 53 5.94 45.53 41.04
N LYS A 54 5.26 44.46 40.60
CA LYS A 54 5.17 43.14 41.24
C LYS A 54 5.62 42.05 40.27
N VAL A 55 6.17 40.96 40.82
CA VAL A 55 6.59 39.77 40.08
C VAL A 55 5.85 38.54 40.58
N SER A 56 5.42 37.66 39.68
CA SER A 56 4.94 36.31 40.04
C SER A 56 5.38 35.26 39.02
N ALA A 57 5.29 33.98 39.42
CA ALA A 57 5.52 32.85 38.53
C ALA A 57 4.28 32.53 37.67
N ILE A 58 4.50 31.85 36.54
CA ILE A 58 3.48 31.22 35.70
C ILE A 58 3.75 29.70 35.73
N LYS A 59 2.72 28.89 36.00
CA LYS A 59 2.81 27.42 36.10
C LYS A 59 3.52 26.83 34.86
N PRO A 60 4.39 25.80 35.02
CA PRO A 60 4.76 25.09 36.27
C PRO A 60 5.82 25.77 37.15
N ALA A 61 6.30 26.98 36.86
CA ALA A 61 7.21 27.68 37.77
C ALA A 61 6.51 28.04 39.09
N LYS A 62 7.25 28.04 40.20
CA LYS A 62 6.74 28.32 41.55
C LYS A 62 7.42 29.55 42.14
N VAL A 63 6.68 30.32 42.93
CA VAL A 63 7.26 31.37 43.79
C VAL A 63 7.76 30.71 45.06
N ALA A 64 9.07 30.57 45.23
CA ALA A 64 9.68 29.93 46.38
C ALA A 64 9.75 30.84 47.61
N LYS A 65 9.87 32.16 47.42
CA LYS A 65 9.85 33.17 48.51
C LYS A 65 9.43 34.53 47.96
N ARG A 66 8.68 35.31 48.75
CA ARG A 66 8.38 36.73 48.46
C ARG A 66 9.20 37.63 49.38
N PHE A 67 9.60 38.80 48.89
CA PHE A 67 10.29 39.82 49.68
C PHE A 67 9.90 41.20 49.17
N GLY A 68 9.20 41.97 49.99
CA GLY A 68 8.57 43.22 49.58
C GLY A 68 7.71 43.03 48.32
N LYS A 69 7.97 43.81 47.27
CA LYS A 69 7.29 43.66 45.96
C LYS A 69 8.02 42.69 45.00
N GLY A 70 9.12 42.07 45.44
CA GLY A 70 9.97 41.13 44.69
C GLY A 70 9.66 39.66 45.00
N ALA A 71 10.26 38.76 44.21
CA ALA A 71 10.03 37.32 44.35
C ALA A 71 11.24 36.49 43.90
N LYS A 72 11.46 35.37 44.61
CA LYS A 72 12.29 34.25 44.18
C LYS A 72 11.39 33.27 43.41
N VAL A 73 11.59 33.18 42.11
CA VAL A 73 10.86 32.27 41.22
C VAL A 73 11.78 31.13 40.81
N THR A 74 11.35 29.89 41.03
CA THR A 74 12.11 28.69 40.68
C THR A 74 11.33 27.87 39.67
N ALA A 75 12.02 27.37 38.66
CA ALA A 75 11.48 26.57 37.58
C ALA A 75 12.38 25.36 37.29
N LYS A 76 11.76 24.22 36.95
CA LYS A 76 12.48 23.06 36.43
C LYS A 76 13.02 23.36 35.03
N LEU A 77 14.17 22.78 34.73
CA LEU A 77 14.73 22.75 33.38
C LEU A 77 13.98 21.72 32.52
N LYS A 78 13.99 21.93 31.20
CA LYS A 78 13.41 21.05 30.17
C LYS A 78 14.54 20.49 29.29
N GLN A 79 14.21 19.77 28.23
CA GLN A 79 15.19 19.30 27.23
C GLN A 79 16.12 20.44 26.76
N GLY A 80 17.36 20.07 26.50
CA GLY A 80 18.45 20.99 26.20
C GLY A 80 19.63 20.25 25.57
N GLY A 81 20.79 20.88 25.47
CA GLY A 81 21.99 20.26 24.89
C GLY A 81 23.27 20.88 25.43
N PHE A 82 24.34 20.08 25.48
CA PHE A 82 25.66 20.47 25.99
C PHE A 82 26.70 20.53 24.87
N ASN A 83 26.73 21.66 24.14
CA ASN A 83 27.73 21.93 23.09
C ASN A 83 28.65 23.10 23.53
N SER A 84 29.19 23.88 22.59
CA SER A 84 29.95 25.12 22.88
C SER A 84 29.14 26.18 23.66
N VAL A 85 27.81 26.04 23.66
CA VAL A 85 26.84 26.81 24.45
C VAL A 85 25.86 25.82 25.08
N VAL A 86 25.69 25.88 26.40
CA VAL A 86 24.70 25.03 27.09
C VAL A 86 23.32 25.65 26.92
N ARG A 87 22.39 24.92 26.30
CA ARG A 87 21.01 25.38 26.08
C ARG A 87 20.04 24.52 26.88
N SER A 88 19.03 25.14 27.46
CA SER A 88 17.95 24.40 28.15
C SER A 88 16.66 25.22 28.16
N GLY A 89 15.54 24.55 27.94
CA GLY A 89 14.23 25.14 28.19
C GLY A 89 13.98 25.33 29.68
N ILE A 90 13.22 26.36 30.06
CA ILE A 90 12.80 26.62 31.44
C ILE A 90 11.29 26.48 31.51
N ALA A 91 10.79 25.60 32.38
CA ALA A 91 9.38 25.33 32.48
C ALA A 91 8.60 26.50 33.11
N GLY A 92 7.51 26.90 32.48
CA GLY A 92 6.63 27.97 32.97
C GLY A 92 6.99 29.35 32.42
N GLY A 93 6.85 30.38 33.26
CA GLY A 93 7.09 31.75 32.85
C GLY A 93 7.12 32.74 34.01
N ILE A 94 7.36 34.02 33.68
CA ILE A 94 7.42 35.12 34.64
C ILE A 94 6.36 36.16 34.26
N LYS A 95 5.60 36.62 35.26
CA LYS A 95 4.66 37.71 35.12
C LYS A 95 5.20 38.96 35.81
N LEU A 96 5.23 40.07 35.07
CA LEU A 96 5.56 41.39 35.58
C LEU A 96 4.30 42.25 35.60
N ALA A 97 4.03 42.98 36.69
CA ALA A 97 2.79 43.73 36.83
C ALA A 97 2.96 45.08 37.54
N SER A 98 2.41 46.15 36.99
CA SER A 98 2.39 47.49 37.60
C SER A 98 0.95 47.96 37.76
N GLY A 99 0.49 48.12 39.01
CA GLY A 99 -0.93 48.33 39.32
C GLY A 99 -1.79 47.20 38.76
N LYS A 100 -2.84 47.56 38.01
CA LYS A 100 -3.74 46.61 37.32
C LYS A 100 -3.17 46.03 36.02
N ARG A 101 -2.03 46.55 35.52
CA ARG A 101 -1.45 46.13 34.22
C ARG A 101 -0.46 45.00 34.41
N GLN A 102 -0.48 44.02 33.51
CA GLN A 102 0.42 42.86 33.57
C GLN A 102 0.96 42.46 32.20
N VAL A 103 2.16 41.87 32.18
CA VAL A 103 2.76 41.25 30.99
C VAL A 103 3.37 39.90 31.38
N LYS A 104 3.10 38.90 30.54
CA LYS A 104 3.61 37.53 30.70
C LYS A 104 4.83 37.34 29.80
N VAL A 105 5.82 36.62 30.32
CA VAL A 105 6.96 36.09 29.57
C VAL A 105 6.93 34.57 29.67
N THR A 106 6.71 33.89 28.55
CA THR A 106 6.53 32.43 28.47
C THR A 106 7.50 31.79 27.48
N GLY A 107 7.57 30.46 27.44
CA GLY A 107 8.46 29.74 26.51
C GLY A 107 9.93 30.10 26.73
N LEU A 108 10.35 30.12 27.99
CA LEU A 108 11.67 30.57 28.38
C LEU A 108 12.74 29.54 27.97
N THR A 109 13.84 30.01 27.41
CA THR A 109 15.02 29.20 27.09
C THR A 109 16.27 29.95 27.54
N VAL A 110 17.22 29.25 28.16
CA VAL A 110 18.50 29.83 28.54
C VAL A 110 19.62 29.32 27.63
N SER A 111 20.55 30.19 27.30
CA SER A 111 21.83 29.86 26.67
C SER A 111 22.97 30.35 27.56
N ILE A 112 23.82 29.45 28.01
CA ILE A 112 24.93 29.73 28.92
C ILE A 112 26.25 29.71 28.13
N TYR A 113 26.97 30.82 28.23
CA TYR A 113 28.32 31.03 27.72
C TYR A 113 29.27 31.19 28.91
N ALA A 114 30.59 31.06 28.68
CA ALA A 114 31.60 31.13 29.75
C ALA A 114 31.46 32.32 30.73
N LYS A 115 31.11 33.51 30.23
CA LYS A 115 31.01 34.76 31.02
C LYS A 115 29.61 35.37 31.09
N ARG A 116 28.59 34.75 30.47
CA ARG A 116 27.24 35.31 30.40
C ARG A 116 26.19 34.23 30.14
N ALA A 117 24.96 34.45 30.57
CA ALA A 117 23.80 33.73 30.09
C ALA A 117 22.78 34.68 29.45
N VAL A 118 22.07 34.19 28.45
CA VAL A 118 20.96 34.90 27.80
C VAL A 118 19.70 34.08 28.00
N VAL A 119 18.62 34.72 28.46
CA VAL A 119 17.31 34.09 28.58
C VAL A 119 16.40 34.66 27.51
N GLN A 120 16.02 33.82 26.55
CA GLN A 120 15.04 34.12 25.52
C GLN A 120 13.64 33.72 26.00
N GLY A 121 12.60 34.37 25.47
CA GLY A 121 11.21 34.02 25.73
C GLY A 121 10.26 34.76 24.82
N LYS A 122 8.97 34.43 24.92
CA LYS A 122 7.88 35.11 24.23
C LYS A 122 7.32 36.22 25.12
N LEU A 123 7.32 37.45 24.62
CA LEU A 123 6.71 38.61 25.27
C LEU A 123 5.66 39.19 24.32
N LYS A 124 4.39 39.17 24.74
CA LYS A 124 3.24 39.42 23.84
C LYS A 124 3.28 38.54 22.57
N GLY A 125 3.53 37.24 22.74
CA GLY A 125 3.61 36.26 21.65
C GLY A 125 4.91 36.29 20.83
N LYS A 126 5.65 37.42 20.82
CA LYS A 126 6.87 37.56 20.00
C LYS A 126 8.12 37.06 20.73
N LYS A 127 8.95 36.26 20.06
CA LYS A 127 10.25 35.79 20.57
C LYS A 127 11.21 36.97 20.73
N VAL A 128 11.87 37.07 21.88
CA VAL A 128 12.87 38.11 22.17
C VAL A 128 13.87 37.61 23.21
N ASN A 129 15.12 38.07 23.14
CA ASN A 129 16.08 37.92 24.24
C ASN A 129 15.62 38.79 25.40
N VAL A 130 14.98 38.19 26.39
CA VAL A 130 14.31 38.92 27.48
C VAL A 130 15.34 39.43 28.47
N PHE A 131 16.21 38.53 28.95
CA PHE A 131 17.19 38.87 29.97
C PHE A 131 18.61 38.56 29.51
N LYS A 132 19.55 39.38 30.00
CA LYS A 132 20.98 39.08 30.03
C LYS A 132 21.38 38.89 31.49
N ALA A 133 22.07 37.79 31.79
CA ALA A 133 22.64 37.51 33.09
C ALA A 133 24.18 37.52 32.96
N THR A 134 24.85 38.43 33.65
CA THR A 134 26.33 38.51 33.62
C THR A 134 26.92 37.97 34.91
N GLY A 135 27.84 37.01 34.78
CA GLY A 135 28.51 36.33 35.88
C GLY A 135 29.42 35.23 35.32
N LYS A 136 30.42 34.80 36.09
CA LYS A 136 31.30 33.69 35.69
C LYS A 136 30.53 32.37 35.84
N ALA A 137 30.31 31.66 34.73
CA ALA A 137 29.74 30.32 34.75
C ALA A 137 30.87 29.31 35.01
N LYS A 138 30.62 28.32 35.86
CA LYS A 138 31.46 27.12 35.96
C LYS A 138 30.86 26.08 35.02
N LEU A 139 31.61 25.71 33.98
CA LEU A 139 31.24 24.67 33.03
C LEU A 139 32.18 23.48 33.25
N ASP A 140 31.61 22.35 33.60
CA ASP A 140 32.32 21.08 33.72
C ASP A 140 31.90 20.21 32.55
N LYS A 141 32.83 20.03 31.60
CA LYS A 141 32.57 19.28 30.36
C LYS A 141 32.53 17.78 30.62
N SER A 142 33.38 17.25 31.50
CA SER A 142 33.44 15.82 31.80
C SER A 142 32.24 15.39 32.65
N GLY A 143 31.87 16.18 33.65
CA GLY A 143 30.64 15.94 34.45
C GLY A 143 29.34 16.40 33.77
N ARG A 144 29.41 16.99 32.57
CA ARG A 144 28.27 17.58 31.82
C ARG A 144 27.39 18.50 32.68
N THR A 145 28.02 19.32 33.51
CA THR A 145 27.32 20.27 34.40
C THR A 145 27.61 21.73 34.06
N ALA A 146 26.62 22.59 34.28
CA ALA A 146 26.77 24.03 34.17
C ALA A 146 26.16 24.71 35.39
N LYS A 147 26.98 25.51 36.08
CA LYS A 147 26.55 26.28 37.26
C LYS A 147 26.83 27.76 37.07
N LEU A 148 25.79 28.57 37.22
CA LEU A 148 25.89 30.02 37.32
C LEU A 148 25.20 30.43 38.61
N ASN A 149 25.93 31.06 39.53
CA ASN A 149 25.39 31.47 40.82
C ASN A 149 25.26 32.99 40.87
N GLY A 150 24.05 33.50 41.10
CA GLY A 150 23.83 34.90 41.45
C GLY A 150 24.18 35.91 40.34
N ALA A 151 24.17 35.50 39.07
CA ALA A 151 24.52 36.38 37.96
C ALA A 151 23.62 37.61 37.88
N LYS A 152 24.20 38.77 37.63
CA LYS A 152 23.48 40.05 37.56
C LYS A 152 22.49 40.01 36.40
N LEU A 153 21.19 40.04 36.73
CA LEU A 153 20.12 39.91 35.76
C LEU A 153 19.59 41.28 35.35
N VAL A 154 19.58 41.55 34.04
CA VAL A 154 19.06 42.79 33.44
C VAL A 154 18.13 42.47 32.28
N LEU A 155 17.11 43.32 32.04
CA LEU A 155 16.36 43.28 30.78
C LEU A 155 17.25 43.75 29.64
N THR A 156 17.12 43.14 28.47
CA THR A 156 17.71 43.70 27.25
C THR A 156 17.01 45.02 26.89
N ALA A 157 17.66 45.89 26.11
CA ALA A 157 17.06 47.16 25.70
C ALA A 157 15.72 46.96 24.94
N LYS A 158 15.66 45.95 24.07
CA LYS A 158 14.46 45.57 23.32
C LYS A 158 13.34 45.10 24.26
N ALA A 159 13.64 44.20 25.19
CA ALA A 159 12.67 43.71 26.16
C ALA A 159 12.20 44.83 27.11
N ALA A 160 13.10 45.70 27.60
CA ALA A 160 12.75 46.83 28.45
C ALA A 160 11.80 47.82 27.76
N LYS A 161 12.00 48.11 26.46
CA LYS A 161 11.07 48.94 25.66
C LYS A 161 9.68 48.29 25.56
N GLN A 162 9.63 46.97 25.34
CA GLN A 162 8.37 46.24 25.26
C GLN A 162 7.64 46.16 26.60
N VAL A 163 8.34 45.89 27.70
CA VAL A 163 7.78 45.91 29.07
C VAL A 163 7.25 47.29 29.41
N ARG A 164 7.99 48.37 29.09
CA ARG A 164 7.53 49.76 29.28
C ARG A 164 6.19 50.00 28.59
N LYS A 165 6.10 49.63 27.31
CA LYS A 165 4.86 49.77 26.52
C LYS A 165 3.73 48.93 27.10
N ALA A 166 4.01 47.67 27.46
CA ALA A 166 3.00 46.74 27.98
C ALA A 166 2.40 47.20 29.31
N LEU A 167 3.23 47.74 30.20
CA LEU A 167 2.83 48.16 31.54
C LEU A 167 2.52 49.66 31.65
N LYS A 168 2.61 50.41 30.54
CA LYS A 168 2.48 51.88 30.47
C LYS A 168 3.36 52.60 31.52
N LEU A 169 4.64 52.23 31.60
CA LEU A 169 5.59 52.83 32.54
C LEU A 169 6.16 54.14 31.99
N LYS A 170 6.37 55.15 32.87
CA LYS A 170 6.98 56.45 32.48
C LYS A 170 8.37 56.27 31.85
N LYS A 171 9.23 55.45 32.47
CA LYS A 171 10.60 55.14 31.98
C LYS A 171 10.76 53.64 31.77
N ALA A 172 11.59 53.24 30.82
CA ALA A 172 11.91 51.83 30.62
C ALA A 172 12.64 51.27 31.85
N PRO A 173 12.34 50.03 32.29
CA PRO A 173 13.04 49.39 33.39
C PRO A 173 14.46 49.03 32.94
N LYS A 174 15.40 49.97 33.14
CA LYS A 174 16.84 49.81 32.90
C LYS A 174 17.55 49.47 34.22
N GLY A 175 18.66 48.75 34.13
CA GLY A 175 19.49 48.40 35.29
C GLY A 175 19.25 46.99 35.85
N LYS A 176 19.87 46.71 37.00
CA LYS A 176 19.77 45.41 37.69
C LYS A 176 18.33 45.18 38.14
N LEU A 177 17.75 44.06 37.74
CA LEU A 177 16.43 43.61 38.18
C LEU A 177 16.50 42.54 39.25
N GLY A 178 17.68 41.97 39.47
CA GLY A 178 17.85 40.88 40.40
C GLY A 178 19.07 40.04 40.07
N THR A 179 19.02 38.78 40.49
CA THR A 179 20.03 37.79 40.15
C THR A 179 19.40 36.54 39.54
N PHE A 180 20.19 35.85 38.73
CA PHE A 180 19.83 34.58 38.11
C PHE A 180 20.84 33.52 38.53
N SER A 181 20.32 32.40 39.01
CA SER A 181 21.11 31.21 39.30
C SER A 181 20.57 30.04 38.49
N ILE A 182 21.46 29.21 37.98
CA ILE A 182 21.11 27.92 37.37
C ILE A 182 22.10 26.87 37.84
N ASN A 183 21.56 25.72 38.21
CA ASN A 183 22.32 24.49 38.39
C ASN A 183 21.73 23.47 37.42
N LEU A 184 22.52 23.09 36.43
CA LEU A 184 22.13 22.23 35.33
C LEU A 184 23.06 21.03 35.29
N LYS A 185 22.48 19.83 35.27
CA LYS A 185 23.17 18.57 34.97
C LYS A 185 22.50 17.96 33.75
N VAL A 186 23.28 17.68 32.72
CA VAL A 186 22.79 16.95 31.56
C VAL A 186 22.99 15.48 31.83
N ALA A 187 21.90 14.75 32.02
CA ALA A 187 21.96 13.30 31.96
C ALA A 187 21.82 12.91 30.50
N SER A 188 22.81 12.19 29.97
CA SER A 188 22.54 11.36 28.81
C SER A 188 21.46 10.37 29.24
N LYS A 189 20.44 10.15 28.41
CA LYS A 189 19.79 8.84 28.51
C LYS A 189 20.87 7.79 28.22
N THR A 190 20.73 6.62 28.82
CA THR A 190 21.55 5.42 28.60
C THR A 190 21.99 5.34 27.13
N PRO A 191 23.24 4.94 26.82
CA PRO A 191 23.61 4.62 25.44
C PRO A 191 22.53 3.67 24.93
N VAL A 192 21.72 4.14 23.98
CA VAL A 192 21.01 3.23 23.12
C VAL A 192 22.14 2.53 22.40
N ASP A 193 22.18 1.20 22.48
CA ASP A 193 23.09 0.43 21.64
C ASP A 193 23.04 1.06 20.23
N PRO A 194 24.18 1.43 19.60
CA PRO A 194 24.16 1.97 18.25
C PRO A 194 23.28 1.13 17.32
N CYS A 195 23.19 -0.17 17.56
CA CYS A 195 22.36 -1.14 16.86
C CYS A 195 20.88 -1.13 17.28
N GLU A 196 20.54 -0.67 18.49
CA GLU A 196 19.14 -0.36 18.85
C GLU A 196 18.68 0.98 18.23
N ALA A 197 19.59 1.94 18.09
CA ALA A 197 19.27 3.28 17.56
C ALA A 197 19.20 3.28 16.03
N ASP A 198 20.11 2.55 15.40
CA ASP A 198 20.20 2.31 13.99
C ASP A 198 20.72 0.88 13.78
N PRO A 199 19.80 -0.10 13.63
CA PRO A 199 20.17 -1.48 13.34
C PRO A 199 21.05 -1.62 12.10
N ASN A 200 21.15 -0.59 11.25
CA ASN A 200 21.93 -0.56 10.01
C ASN A 200 23.30 0.12 10.14
N ALA A 201 23.70 0.56 11.34
CA ALA A 201 25.01 1.17 11.59
C ALA A 201 26.19 0.17 11.43
N GLU A 202 27.35 0.70 11.01
CA GLU A 202 28.59 -0.07 10.89
C GLU A 202 28.96 -0.76 12.22
N GLY A 203 29.34 -2.03 12.16
CA GLY A 203 29.70 -2.84 13.34
C GLY A 203 28.51 -3.51 14.07
N CYS A 204 27.28 -3.25 13.66
CA CYS A 204 26.10 -3.96 14.14
C CYS A 204 25.93 -5.32 13.46
N GLU A 205 25.32 -6.28 14.17
CA GLU A 205 24.97 -7.59 13.62
C GLU A 205 24.21 -7.44 12.29
N ILE A 206 24.55 -8.28 11.32
CA ILE A 206 23.83 -8.36 10.06
C ILE A 206 22.59 -9.21 10.32
N VAL A 207 21.43 -8.57 10.36
CA VAL A 207 20.14 -9.24 10.43
C VAL A 207 19.51 -9.14 9.06
N ASP A 208 19.67 -10.20 8.29
CA ASP A 208 19.20 -10.30 6.91
C ASP A 208 18.35 -11.55 6.76
N PRO A 209 17.03 -11.41 6.51
CA PRO A 209 16.13 -12.55 6.44
C PRO A 209 16.37 -13.43 5.21
N TYR A 210 17.19 -12.98 4.25
CA TYR A 210 17.35 -13.62 2.95
C TYR A 210 18.67 -14.36 2.77
N LEU A 211 19.68 -14.17 3.64
CA LEU A 211 20.96 -14.89 3.55
C LEU A 211 20.76 -16.41 3.60
N ALA A 212 19.99 -16.90 4.57
CA ALA A 212 19.68 -18.32 4.70
C ALA A 212 18.84 -18.85 3.52
N GLN A 213 17.89 -18.05 3.03
CA GLN A 213 17.07 -18.41 1.86
C GLN A 213 17.91 -18.56 0.58
N CYS A 214 18.93 -17.71 0.42
CA CYS A 214 19.81 -17.70 -0.74
C CYS A 214 21.07 -18.57 -0.59
N ASP A 215 21.33 -19.10 0.61
CA ASP A 215 22.55 -19.85 0.95
C ASP A 215 23.82 -19.07 0.58
N VAL A 216 23.85 -17.80 0.99
CA VAL A 216 24.97 -16.86 0.85
C VAL A 216 25.28 -16.19 2.18
N ASP A 217 26.51 -15.73 2.34
CA ASP A 217 26.98 -15.05 3.55
C ASP A 217 27.24 -13.56 3.29
N ALA A 218 27.27 -12.78 4.36
CA ALA A 218 27.80 -11.43 4.35
C ALA A 218 28.63 -11.19 5.62
N VAL A 219 29.80 -10.60 5.44
CA VAL A 219 30.81 -10.48 6.52
C VAL A 219 31.17 -9.04 6.85
N VAL A 220 30.87 -8.10 5.94
CA VAL A 220 31.10 -6.67 6.13
C VAL A 220 29.79 -5.93 5.95
N LYS A 221 29.50 -5.03 6.87
CA LYS A 221 28.35 -4.13 6.80
C LYS A 221 28.79 -2.77 6.29
N VAL A 222 28.21 -2.34 5.17
CA VAL A 222 28.53 -1.05 4.55
C VAL A 222 27.35 -0.11 4.74
N PRO A 223 27.54 1.12 5.27
CA PRO A 223 26.45 2.08 5.37
C PRO A 223 25.83 2.38 4.00
N GLY A 224 24.50 2.37 3.94
CA GLY A 224 23.76 2.87 2.79
C GLY A 224 24.07 4.36 2.57
N SER A 225 24.48 4.73 1.36
CA SER A 225 24.83 6.12 1.00
C SER A 225 24.10 6.62 -0.25
N ILE A 226 23.13 5.84 -0.74
CA ILE A 226 22.37 6.16 -1.94
C ILE A 226 21.39 7.27 -1.62
N THR A 227 21.22 8.20 -2.56
CA THR A 227 20.21 9.24 -2.44
C THR A 227 18.83 8.60 -2.26
N PRO A 228 18.08 8.92 -1.17
CA PRO A 228 16.75 8.38 -0.96
C PRO A 228 15.78 8.79 -2.07
N ALA A 229 14.75 7.96 -2.28
CA ALA A 229 13.65 8.28 -3.18
C ALA A 229 13.04 9.67 -2.90
N GLY A 230 12.61 10.34 -3.96
CA GLY A 230 11.95 11.64 -3.86
C GLY A 230 10.64 11.57 -3.06
N ALA A 231 10.19 12.72 -2.54
CA ALA A 231 8.88 12.78 -1.88
C ALA A 231 7.75 12.37 -2.83
N LEU A 232 6.72 11.71 -2.29
CA LEU A 232 5.51 11.42 -3.05
C LEU A 232 4.77 12.73 -3.43
N PRO A 233 4.12 12.76 -4.60
CA PRO A 233 3.35 13.93 -5.02
C PRO A 233 2.24 14.25 -4.01
N GLN A 234 1.92 15.54 -3.91
CA GLN A 234 0.78 16.01 -3.11
C GLN A 234 -0.49 15.97 -3.96
N PHE A 235 -1.58 15.49 -3.37
CA PHE A 235 -2.90 15.44 -3.99
C PHE A 235 -3.74 16.62 -3.47
N THR A 236 -4.39 17.38 -4.36
CA THR A 236 -5.20 18.56 -4.00
C THR A 236 -6.64 18.22 -3.61
N SER A 237 -7.09 17.02 -3.98
CA SER A 237 -8.35 16.39 -3.60
C SER A 237 -8.13 14.88 -3.65
N ASP A 238 -8.46 14.16 -2.57
CA ASP A 238 -8.35 12.70 -2.55
C ASP A 238 -9.49 12.10 -3.40
N ALA A 239 -9.26 11.90 -4.69
CA ALA A 239 -9.98 10.88 -5.45
C ALA A 239 -9.29 9.54 -5.17
N GLY A 240 -9.46 9.06 -3.94
CA GLY A 240 -8.88 7.78 -3.52
C GLY A 240 -9.67 6.63 -4.12
N ALA A 241 -9.20 6.04 -5.22
CA ALA A 241 -9.62 4.70 -5.59
C ALA A 241 -8.95 3.70 -4.62
N THR A 242 -9.69 3.25 -3.62
CA THR A 242 -9.29 2.21 -2.64
C THR A 242 -9.67 0.78 -3.08
N GLY A 243 -9.28 0.39 -4.29
CA GLY A 243 -9.63 -0.93 -4.84
C GLY A 243 -8.42 -1.83 -4.97
N PRO A 244 -8.61 -3.15 -5.17
CA PRO A 244 -7.49 -4.05 -5.41
C PRO A 244 -6.72 -3.55 -6.63
N ALA A 245 -5.41 -3.39 -6.44
CA ALA A 245 -4.50 -3.07 -7.51
C ALA A 245 -3.32 -4.04 -7.48
N ASN A 246 -2.81 -4.39 -8.65
CA ASN A 246 -1.64 -5.23 -8.80
C ASN A 246 -0.61 -4.52 -9.66
N LEU A 247 0.65 -4.76 -9.32
CA LEU A 247 1.81 -4.30 -10.08
C LEU A 247 2.54 -5.51 -10.64
N ALA A 248 2.57 -5.62 -11.96
CA ALA A 248 3.38 -6.60 -12.67
C ALA A 248 4.70 -5.95 -13.11
N TRP A 249 5.82 -6.48 -12.61
CA TRP A 249 7.14 -6.02 -13.02
C TRP A 249 8.23 -7.06 -12.79
N GLY A 250 9.11 -7.23 -13.78
CA GLY A 250 10.18 -8.23 -13.72
C GLY A 250 11.56 -7.70 -13.34
N PHE A 251 11.72 -6.39 -13.09
CA PHE A 251 13.00 -5.67 -13.12
C PHE A 251 13.68 -5.71 -14.50
N LYS A 252 14.32 -6.83 -14.87
CA LYS A 252 14.97 -6.99 -16.18
C LYS A 252 15.09 -8.46 -16.59
N SER A 253 14.55 -8.81 -17.74
CA SER A 253 14.55 -10.15 -18.31
C SER A 253 15.95 -10.75 -18.44
N SER A 254 16.94 -9.99 -18.93
CA SER A 254 18.32 -10.48 -19.04
C SER A 254 18.98 -10.71 -17.68
N PHE A 255 18.59 -9.96 -16.64
CA PHE A 255 19.10 -10.18 -15.28
C PHE A 255 18.51 -11.46 -14.69
N ARG A 256 17.18 -11.66 -14.82
CA ARG A 256 16.53 -12.91 -14.42
C ARG A 256 17.15 -14.11 -15.12
N ASN A 257 17.32 -14.02 -16.44
CA ASN A 257 17.94 -15.06 -17.25
C ASN A 257 19.40 -15.33 -16.87
N TYR A 258 20.17 -14.28 -16.55
CA TYR A 258 21.52 -14.44 -16.03
C TYR A 258 21.51 -15.22 -14.72
N ILE A 259 20.65 -14.85 -13.76
CA ILE A 259 20.56 -15.54 -12.47
C ILE A 259 20.24 -17.02 -12.67
N THR A 260 19.16 -17.36 -13.40
CA THR A 260 18.68 -18.75 -13.47
C THR A 260 19.41 -19.62 -14.49
N ASN A 261 19.69 -19.12 -15.69
CA ASN A 261 20.19 -19.94 -16.80
C ASN A 261 21.71 -19.88 -16.99
N ILE A 262 22.37 -18.80 -16.54
CA ILE A 262 23.82 -18.61 -16.75
C ILE A 262 24.58 -18.84 -15.45
N ALA A 263 24.13 -18.21 -14.36
CA ALA A 263 24.83 -18.20 -13.09
C ALA A 263 24.43 -19.36 -12.16
N GLY A 264 23.37 -20.12 -12.49
CA GLY A 264 22.89 -21.23 -11.67
C GLY A 264 22.32 -20.81 -10.31
N GLY A 265 21.79 -19.59 -10.23
CA GLY A 265 21.07 -19.06 -9.08
C GLY A 265 19.58 -19.37 -9.08
N SER A 266 18.85 -18.72 -8.17
CA SER A 266 17.42 -18.90 -7.96
C SER A 266 16.70 -17.57 -7.75
N ILE A 267 15.39 -17.58 -8.00
CA ILE A 267 14.52 -16.42 -7.84
C ILE A 267 13.34 -16.81 -6.98
N PHE A 268 12.99 -15.96 -6.01
CA PHE A 268 11.85 -16.15 -5.12
C PHE A 268 10.97 -14.91 -5.10
N ALA A 269 9.66 -15.13 -5.03
CA ALA A 269 8.70 -14.11 -4.64
C ALA A 269 8.29 -14.37 -3.19
N LEU A 270 8.45 -13.37 -2.33
CA LEU A 270 8.22 -13.46 -0.89
C LEU A 270 7.29 -12.33 -0.44
N ASP A 271 6.87 -12.39 0.83
CA ASP A 271 6.15 -11.32 1.51
C ASP A 271 4.83 -10.89 0.80
N GLY A 272 4.19 -11.85 0.10
CA GLY A 272 2.93 -11.64 -0.62
C GLY A 272 3.08 -11.43 -2.13
N ALA A 273 4.30 -11.22 -2.64
CA ALA A 273 4.55 -11.24 -4.08
C ALA A 273 4.42 -12.67 -4.63
N SER A 274 4.09 -12.79 -5.92
CA SER A 274 4.14 -14.06 -6.65
C SER A 274 5.03 -13.93 -7.90
N THR A 275 5.62 -15.04 -8.35
CA THR A 275 6.36 -15.06 -9.62
C THR A 275 5.41 -15.30 -10.79
N THR A 276 5.64 -14.64 -11.91
CA THR A 276 5.02 -15.03 -13.18
C THR A 276 5.97 -15.94 -13.96
N GLY A 277 5.44 -17.03 -14.51
CA GLY A 277 6.25 -18.12 -15.05
C GLY A 277 6.89 -18.99 -13.96
N ALA A 278 7.69 -19.98 -14.37
CA ALA A 278 8.31 -20.94 -13.48
C ALA A 278 9.79 -21.14 -13.83
N ALA A 279 10.56 -21.70 -12.89
CA ALA A 279 11.96 -22.03 -13.13
C ALA A 279 12.13 -22.92 -14.38
N PRO A 280 13.16 -22.68 -15.21
CA PRO A 280 14.19 -21.65 -15.06
C PRO A 280 13.85 -20.32 -15.77
N THR A 281 12.65 -20.17 -16.35
CA THR A 281 12.23 -19.04 -17.20
C THR A 281 11.10 -18.22 -16.57
N TYR A 282 11.46 -17.40 -15.59
CA TYR A 282 10.52 -16.46 -14.96
C TYR A 282 10.26 -15.25 -15.88
N SER A 283 8.99 -14.94 -16.12
CA SER A 283 8.59 -13.76 -16.88
C SER A 283 8.57 -12.48 -16.03
N GLY A 284 8.49 -12.58 -14.70
CA GLY A 284 8.45 -11.42 -13.81
C GLY A 284 7.87 -11.74 -12.43
N PHE A 285 7.27 -10.72 -11.81
CA PHE A 285 6.62 -10.80 -10.52
C PHE A 285 5.30 -10.03 -10.53
N GLU A 286 4.32 -10.50 -9.75
CA GLU A 286 3.14 -9.75 -9.37
C GLU A 286 3.27 -9.30 -7.91
N PHE A 287 3.07 -8.01 -7.68
CA PHE A 287 3.07 -7.37 -6.37
C PHE A 287 1.66 -6.87 -6.04
N PRO A 288 0.99 -7.42 -5.03
CA PRO A 288 -0.27 -6.88 -4.54
C PRO A 288 -0.08 -5.44 -4.05
N ALA A 289 -1.03 -4.55 -4.32
CA ALA A 289 -0.99 -3.18 -3.81
C ALA A 289 -1.71 -3.05 -2.46
N SER A 290 -1.07 -2.36 -1.52
CA SER A 290 -1.65 -1.95 -0.24
C SER A 290 -2.43 -0.64 -0.31
N GLY A 291 -2.24 0.13 -1.39
CA GLY A 291 -2.90 1.41 -1.58
C GLY A 291 -2.73 1.95 -2.99
N PHE A 292 -3.73 2.72 -3.43
CA PHE A 292 -3.72 3.44 -4.68
C PHE A 292 -4.35 4.82 -4.51
N ARG A 293 -3.74 5.84 -5.11
CA ARG A 293 -4.22 7.22 -5.16
C ARG A 293 -4.06 7.74 -6.57
N TYR A 294 -5.07 8.41 -7.10
CA TYR A 294 -5.06 8.96 -8.46
C TYR A 294 -5.77 10.32 -8.49
N THR A 295 -5.35 11.18 -9.41
CA THR A 295 -6.05 12.42 -9.73
C THR A 295 -5.85 12.71 -11.22
N ASP A 296 -6.96 12.76 -11.94
CA ASP A 296 -7.06 13.28 -13.30
C ASP A 296 -6.95 14.82 -13.24
N ASN A 297 -5.96 15.38 -13.94
CA ASN A 297 -5.71 16.84 -13.94
C ASN A 297 -6.40 17.59 -15.09
N GLY A 298 -7.44 16.99 -15.69
CA GLY A 298 -8.40 17.67 -16.55
C GLY A 298 -8.18 17.45 -18.04
N THR A 299 -7.31 16.52 -18.41
CA THR A 299 -7.13 16.06 -19.79
C THR A 299 -7.41 14.55 -19.86
N PRO A 300 -8.64 14.13 -20.20
CA PRO A 300 -9.00 12.72 -20.18
C PRO A 300 -8.01 11.86 -20.99
N ALA A 301 -7.51 10.79 -20.36
CA ALA A 301 -6.58 9.81 -20.91
C ALA A 301 -5.11 10.29 -21.11
N ASN A 302 -4.72 11.46 -20.62
CA ASN A 302 -3.33 11.91 -20.66
C ASN A 302 -2.63 11.69 -19.30
N LEU A 303 -1.88 10.59 -19.16
CA LEU A 303 -1.14 10.33 -17.93
C LEU A 303 0.02 11.30 -17.66
N ALA A 304 0.38 12.15 -18.62
CA ALA A 304 1.50 13.08 -18.48
C ALA A 304 1.19 14.29 -17.58
N ASP A 305 -0.08 14.68 -17.42
CA ASP A 305 -0.50 15.71 -16.46
C ASP A 305 -1.12 15.12 -15.18
N ASP A 306 -1.44 13.83 -15.16
CA ASP A 306 -2.01 13.13 -14.02
C ASP A 306 -1.03 12.92 -12.86
N LYS A 307 -1.61 12.64 -11.68
CA LYS A 307 -0.86 12.21 -10.50
C LYS A 307 -1.38 10.87 -10.01
N ALA A 308 -0.48 9.92 -9.77
CA ALA A 308 -0.83 8.65 -9.15
C ALA A 308 0.26 8.13 -8.21
N VAL A 309 -0.16 7.37 -7.20
CA VAL A 309 0.73 6.57 -6.36
C VAL A 309 0.10 5.21 -6.12
N LEU A 310 0.78 4.14 -6.52
CA LEU A 310 0.42 2.75 -6.23
C LEU A 310 1.49 2.15 -5.32
N GLU A 311 1.10 1.69 -4.13
CA GLU A 311 1.98 1.16 -3.09
C GLU A 311 1.97 -0.37 -3.11
N GLY A 312 2.82 -0.97 -3.96
CA GLY A 312 3.01 -2.41 -4.05
C GLY A 312 3.64 -2.99 -2.78
N THR A 313 3.33 -4.25 -2.51
CA THR A 313 3.81 -5.04 -1.37
C THR A 313 4.45 -6.33 -1.85
N GLY A 314 5.35 -6.88 -1.05
CA GLY A 314 6.07 -8.11 -1.36
C GLY A 314 7.50 -7.87 -1.83
N THR A 315 8.23 -8.96 -2.03
CA THR A 315 9.67 -8.97 -2.27
C THR A 315 10.02 -9.85 -3.46
N ALA A 316 10.74 -9.30 -4.44
CA ALA A 316 11.47 -10.04 -5.46
C ALA A 316 12.90 -10.28 -4.96
N LEU A 317 13.22 -11.54 -4.69
CA LEU A 317 14.53 -11.97 -4.21
C LEU A 317 15.30 -12.71 -5.31
N PHE A 318 16.47 -12.19 -5.67
CA PHE A 318 17.40 -12.81 -6.61
C PHE A 318 18.58 -13.38 -5.82
N CYS A 319 18.75 -14.70 -5.85
CA CYS A 319 19.82 -15.41 -5.16
C CYS A 319 20.83 -15.95 -6.18
N ASN A 320 22.13 -15.73 -5.95
CA ASN A 320 23.19 -16.25 -6.78
C ASN A 320 24.33 -16.79 -5.92
N LYS A 321 24.09 -17.96 -5.33
CA LYS A 321 25.09 -18.68 -4.54
C LYS A 321 26.43 -18.87 -5.27
N PRO A 322 26.46 -19.29 -6.56
CA PRO A 322 27.73 -19.45 -7.28
C PRO A 322 28.58 -18.18 -7.37
N HIS A 323 27.94 -17.01 -7.36
CA HIS A 323 28.62 -15.70 -7.32
C HIS A 323 28.58 -15.02 -5.94
N GLY A 324 28.09 -15.71 -4.90
CA GLY A 324 28.11 -15.25 -3.52
C GLY A 324 27.27 -14.00 -3.22
N PHE A 325 26.23 -13.71 -4.03
CA PHE A 325 25.39 -12.53 -3.81
C PHE A 325 23.90 -12.83 -3.87
N ARG A 326 23.13 -11.92 -3.27
CA ARG A 326 21.70 -11.79 -3.38
C ARG A 326 21.29 -10.32 -3.44
N VAL A 327 20.17 -10.06 -4.09
CA VAL A 327 19.55 -8.75 -4.19
C VAL A 327 18.06 -8.90 -3.88
N ALA A 328 17.54 -8.11 -2.95
CA ALA A 328 16.10 -8.01 -2.69
C ALA A 328 15.58 -6.67 -3.19
N ILE A 329 14.44 -6.70 -3.88
CA ILE A 329 13.65 -5.52 -4.23
C ILE A 329 12.27 -5.71 -3.62
N SER A 330 11.93 -4.86 -2.65
CA SER A 330 10.71 -4.95 -1.86
C SER A 330 9.85 -3.70 -1.99
N ASN A 331 8.54 -3.88 -1.76
CA ASN A 331 7.54 -2.81 -1.72
C ASN A 331 7.62 -1.82 -2.91
N PRO A 332 7.69 -2.31 -4.16
CA PRO A 332 7.81 -1.42 -5.31
C PRO A 332 6.59 -0.49 -5.39
N THR A 333 6.83 0.79 -5.61
CA THR A 333 5.82 1.84 -5.62
C THR A 333 5.90 2.60 -6.92
N ILE A 334 4.79 2.60 -7.65
CA ILE A 334 4.65 3.36 -8.88
C ILE A 334 4.20 4.76 -8.55
N VAL A 335 4.94 5.75 -9.03
CA VAL A 335 4.60 7.17 -8.91
C VAL A 335 4.42 7.74 -10.30
N ILE A 336 3.25 8.29 -10.58
CA ILE A 336 2.94 9.06 -11.78
C ILE A 336 2.88 10.53 -11.37
N ASP A 337 3.73 11.36 -11.97
CA ASP A 337 3.83 12.80 -11.71
C ASP A 337 4.51 13.51 -12.90
N GLY A 338 3.90 13.37 -14.08
CA GLY A 338 4.46 13.84 -15.34
C GLY A 338 5.90 13.38 -15.57
N ALA A 339 6.83 14.32 -15.75
CA ALA A 339 8.25 14.01 -15.97
C ALA A 339 8.97 13.37 -14.76
N ASN A 340 8.38 13.41 -13.56
CA ASN A 340 8.94 12.78 -12.35
C ASN A 340 8.38 11.37 -12.09
N SER A 341 7.70 10.79 -13.08
CA SER A 341 7.13 9.44 -12.99
C SER A 341 8.23 8.38 -12.87
N ARG A 342 8.06 7.42 -11.95
CA ARG A 342 9.13 6.53 -11.50
C ARG A 342 8.64 5.30 -10.75
N ILE A 343 9.55 4.36 -10.53
CA ILE A 343 9.44 3.23 -9.62
C ILE A 343 10.35 3.50 -8.42
N ASP A 344 9.77 3.62 -7.23
CA ASP A 344 10.50 3.63 -5.96
C ASP A 344 10.46 2.23 -5.33
N GLY A 345 11.49 1.80 -4.61
CA GLY A 345 11.54 0.47 -4.01
C GLY A 345 12.51 0.41 -2.83
N ASP A 346 12.24 -0.49 -1.90
CA ASP A 346 13.20 -0.85 -0.84
C ASP A 346 14.20 -1.85 -1.44
N VAL A 347 15.50 -1.53 -1.38
CA VAL A 347 16.54 -2.38 -1.96
C VAL A 347 17.66 -2.63 -0.96
N ASP A 348 18.02 -3.90 -0.80
CA ASP A 348 19.21 -4.36 -0.08
C ASP A 348 19.89 -5.52 -0.80
N ASN A 349 21.18 -5.68 -0.55
CA ASN A 349 22.01 -6.70 -1.19
C ASN A 349 23.24 -7.06 -0.33
N ASN A 350 23.96 -8.11 -0.72
CA ASN A 350 25.25 -8.47 -0.12
C ASN A 350 26.39 -8.58 -1.17
N LEU A 351 26.42 -7.70 -2.17
CA LEU A 351 27.35 -7.82 -3.29
C LEU A 351 28.82 -7.93 -2.83
N SER A 352 29.54 -8.91 -3.39
CA SER A 352 30.92 -9.21 -3.03
C SER A 352 31.14 -9.44 -1.53
N GLY A 353 30.12 -9.97 -0.81
CA GLY A 353 30.15 -10.23 0.63
C GLY A 353 29.93 -9.00 1.52
N ASN A 354 29.67 -7.83 0.92
CA ASN A 354 29.36 -6.58 1.62
C ASN A 354 27.86 -6.40 1.72
N TRP A 355 27.30 -6.57 2.93
CA TRP A 355 25.90 -6.29 3.19
C TRP A 355 25.64 -4.78 3.16
N ILE A 356 24.74 -4.38 2.27
CA ILE A 356 24.23 -3.02 2.15
C ILE A 356 22.79 -3.04 2.68
N PRO A 357 22.47 -2.27 3.74
CA PRO A 357 21.15 -2.24 4.35
C PRO A 357 20.09 -1.72 3.38
N THR A 358 18.84 -2.04 3.71
CA THR A 358 17.66 -1.63 2.96
C THR A 358 17.61 -0.12 2.82
N GLN A 359 17.51 0.34 1.58
CA GLN A 359 17.36 1.75 1.22
C GLN A 359 16.17 1.91 0.28
N ARG A 360 15.30 2.87 0.62
CA ARG A 360 14.20 3.30 -0.26
C ARG A 360 14.76 4.22 -1.34
N VAL A 361 14.87 3.73 -2.57
CA VAL A 361 15.50 4.42 -3.69
C VAL A 361 14.56 4.54 -4.88
N THR A 362 14.77 5.54 -5.73
CA THR A 362 14.16 5.57 -7.05
C THR A 362 14.92 4.62 -7.96
N ILE A 363 14.34 3.47 -8.28
CA ILE A 363 14.99 2.43 -9.08
C ILE A 363 14.97 2.78 -10.57
N ALA A 364 13.83 3.26 -11.08
CA ALA A 364 13.65 3.53 -12.50
C ALA A 364 12.79 4.77 -12.75
N SER A 365 13.08 5.52 -13.81
CA SER A 365 12.14 6.50 -14.37
C SER A 365 11.16 5.81 -15.30
N LEU A 366 9.91 6.29 -15.32
CA LEU A 366 8.85 5.77 -16.18
C LEU A 366 8.51 6.78 -17.28
N ASP A 367 8.41 6.29 -18.52
CA ASP A 367 7.88 7.07 -19.63
C ASP A 367 6.36 6.87 -19.75
N VAL A 368 5.61 7.70 -19.03
CA VAL A 368 4.15 7.59 -18.96
C VAL A 368 3.44 8.10 -20.22
N SER A 369 4.15 8.79 -21.12
CA SER A 369 3.59 9.27 -22.39
C SER A 369 3.26 8.14 -23.37
N ARG A 370 3.83 6.96 -23.12
CA ARG A 370 3.68 5.76 -23.95
C ARG A 370 2.79 4.70 -23.31
N VAL A 371 2.21 5.01 -22.16
CA VAL A 371 1.32 4.10 -21.44
C VAL A 371 -0.05 4.14 -22.11
N SER A 372 -0.54 2.97 -22.49
CA SER A 372 -1.91 2.82 -22.94
C SER A 372 -2.81 2.69 -21.72
N ARG A 373 -3.75 3.63 -21.56
CA ARG A 373 -4.86 3.45 -20.62
C ARG A 373 -5.92 2.61 -21.30
N VAL A 374 -6.00 1.35 -20.93
CA VAL A 374 -7.11 0.49 -21.32
C VAL A 374 -8.15 0.60 -20.22
N ASN A 375 -9.29 1.21 -20.51
CA ASN A 375 -10.48 0.90 -19.72
C ASN A 375 -10.74 -0.58 -19.97
N GLY A 376 -10.67 -1.42 -18.94
CA GLY A 376 -11.19 -2.78 -19.04
C GLY A 376 -12.64 -2.73 -19.54
N ASP A 377 -13.09 -3.79 -20.18
CA ASP A 377 -14.42 -3.89 -20.82
C ASP A 377 -15.58 -3.55 -19.86
N THR A 378 -15.31 -3.53 -18.55
CA THR A 378 -16.22 -3.27 -17.43
C THR A 378 -16.31 -1.81 -16.98
N GLY A 379 -15.54 -0.88 -17.57
CA GLY A 379 -15.52 0.53 -17.14
C GLY A 379 -14.99 0.78 -15.72
N SER A 380 -14.50 -0.25 -15.02
CA SER A 380 -14.12 -0.25 -13.60
C SER A 380 -12.69 -0.73 -13.34
N ILE A 381 -12.01 -1.28 -14.34
CA ILE A 381 -10.58 -1.65 -14.28
C ILE A 381 -9.81 -0.64 -15.13
N GLU A 382 -8.95 0.15 -14.51
CA GLU A 382 -7.93 0.91 -15.21
C GLU A 382 -6.67 0.06 -15.32
N LYS A 383 -6.33 -0.32 -16.55
CA LYS A 383 -5.06 -0.98 -16.82
C LYS A 383 -4.11 -0.01 -17.51
N TRP A 384 -2.94 0.16 -16.91
CA TRP A 384 -1.79 0.86 -17.49
C TRP A 384 -0.78 -0.19 -17.90
N THR A 385 -0.75 -0.53 -19.19
CA THR A 385 0.16 -1.57 -19.68
C THR A 385 1.43 -0.98 -20.24
N ASP A 386 2.48 -1.78 -20.15
CA ASP A 386 3.74 -1.60 -20.88
C ASP A 386 4.44 -0.26 -20.66
N ALA A 387 4.32 0.32 -19.46
CA ALA A 387 4.99 1.56 -19.08
C ALA A 387 6.52 1.36 -19.17
N PRO A 388 7.22 2.01 -20.13
CA PRO A 388 8.64 1.81 -20.31
C PRO A 388 9.41 2.30 -19.09
N ALA A 389 10.27 1.45 -18.53
CA ALA A 389 11.08 1.76 -17.37
C ALA A 389 12.57 1.87 -17.76
N THR A 390 13.25 2.88 -17.23
CA THR A 390 14.68 3.12 -17.45
C THR A 390 15.40 3.24 -16.12
N LEU A 391 16.45 2.44 -15.92
CA LEU A 391 17.22 2.39 -14.68
C LEU A 391 17.87 3.75 -14.37
N THR A 392 17.71 4.24 -13.15
CA THR A 392 18.37 5.46 -12.67
C THR A 392 19.80 5.18 -12.21
N ALA A 393 20.57 6.24 -11.89
CA ALA A 393 21.90 6.08 -11.29
C ALA A 393 21.80 5.49 -9.87
N GLU A 394 20.82 5.94 -9.09
CA GLU A 394 20.53 5.46 -7.75
C GLU A 394 20.06 4.00 -7.77
N GLY A 395 19.19 3.65 -8.72
CA GLY A 395 18.73 2.28 -8.93
C GLY A 395 19.87 1.35 -9.29
N SER A 396 20.73 1.74 -10.23
CA SER A 396 21.95 1.01 -10.58
C SER A 396 22.83 0.80 -9.34
N GLN A 397 23.09 1.84 -8.54
CA GLN A 397 23.86 1.69 -7.29
C GLN A 397 23.19 0.78 -6.27
N ALA A 398 21.86 0.74 -6.22
CA ALA A 398 21.13 -0.06 -5.24
C ALA A 398 21.15 -1.56 -5.57
N VAL A 399 21.01 -1.92 -6.85
CA VAL A 399 21.06 -3.33 -7.29
C VAL A 399 22.48 -3.83 -7.59
N CYS A 400 23.43 -2.94 -7.88
CA CYS A 400 24.81 -3.29 -8.28
C CYS A 400 25.91 -2.77 -7.34
N GLY A 401 25.55 -2.09 -6.25
CA GLY A 401 26.52 -1.46 -5.35
C GLY A 401 27.16 -0.19 -5.93
N ALA A 402 27.81 0.61 -5.07
CA ALA A 402 28.51 1.83 -5.47
C ALA A 402 30.03 1.62 -5.64
N GLY A 403 30.65 2.27 -6.64
CA GLY A 403 32.10 2.24 -6.85
C GLY A 403 32.64 0.96 -7.50
N GLU A 404 33.89 0.60 -7.22
CA GLU A 404 34.56 -0.62 -7.72
C GLU A 404 34.12 -1.91 -7.00
N LEU A 405 33.12 -1.84 -6.11
CA LEU A 405 32.67 -2.97 -5.27
C LEU A 405 32.15 -4.16 -6.09
N ASP A 406 31.68 -3.92 -7.33
CA ASP A 406 31.32 -4.97 -8.29
C ASP A 406 31.28 -4.43 -9.75
N LYS A 407 31.54 -5.30 -10.73
CA LYS A 407 31.38 -5.03 -12.16
C LYS A 407 29.91 -4.92 -12.58
N CYS A 408 28.93 -5.24 -11.72
CA CYS A 408 27.50 -5.16 -12.03
C CYS A 408 27.09 -3.80 -12.62
N SER A 409 27.61 -2.69 -12.08
CA SER A 409 27.30 -1.33 -12.57
C SER A 409 27.73 -1.08 -14.03
N SER A 410 28.72 -1.84 -14.54
CA SER A 410 29.12 -1.79 -15.96
C SER A 410 28.16 -2.54 -16.88
N PHE A 411 27.44 -3.55 -16.36
CA PHE A 411 26.42 -4.29 -17.10
C PHE A 411 25.04 -3.60 -17.04
N TYR A 412 24.77 -2.89 -15.96
CA TYR A 412 23.51 -2.17 -15.72
C TYR A 412 23.75 -0.70 -15.35
N PRO A 413 24.35 0.11 -16.25
CA PRO A 413 24.53 1.54 -15.99
C PRO A 413 23.19 2.29 -15.98
N ALA A 414 23.19 3.51 -15.43
CA ALA A 414 22.07 4.44 -15.57
C ALA A 414 21.69 4.61 -17.05
N GLY A 415 20.38 4.68 -17.34
CA GLY A 415 19.87 4.69 -18.71
C GLY A 415 19.59 3.30 -19.30
N THR A 416 19.92 2.22 -18.58
CA THR A 416 19.59 0.86 -19.02
C THR A 416 18.08 0.67 -19.09
N VAL A 417 17.58 0.20 -20.23
CA VAL A 417 16.17 -0.18 -20.39
C VAL A 417 15.87 -1.41 -19.54
N LEU A 418 14.84 -1.29 -18.71
CA LEU A 418 14.32 -2.34 -17.85
C LEU A 418 13.09 -3.00 -18.48
N ASP A 419 12.58 -4.04 -17.84
CA ASP A 419 11.28 -4.59 -18.24
C ASP A 419 10.20 -3.54 -17.99
N PRO A 420 9.20 -3.43 -18.87
CA PRO A 420 8.13 -2.47 -18.70
C PRO A 420 7.24 -2.85 -17.50
N VAL A 421 6.55 -1.86 -16.97
CA VAL A 421 5.63 -2.00 -15.84
C VAL A 421 4.20 -2.12 -16.36
N THR A 422 3.44 -3.05 -15.80
CA THR A 422 1.98 -3.04 -15.93
C THR A 422 1.35 -2.83 -14.56
N VAL A 423 0.40 -1.90 -14.50
CA VAL A 423 -0.42 -1.63 -13.33
C VAL A 423 -1.87 -1.94 -13.69
N GLU A 424 -2.54 -2.66 -12.82
CA GLU A 424 -3.95 -2.94 -12.92
C GLU A 424 -4.63 -2.45 -11.66
N VAL A 425 -5.61 -1.55 -11.80
CA VAL A 425 -6.31 -0.94 -10.68
C VAL A 425 -7.80 -1.14 -10.89
N SER A 426 -8.48 -1.65 -9.87
CA SER A 426 -9.94 -1.61 -9.82
C SER A 426 -10.39 -0.34 -9.11
N SER A 427 -11.27 0.48 -9.71
CA SER A 427 -11.76 1.70 -9.08
C SER A 427 -12.69 1.37 -7.91
N ALA A 428 -12.42 1.92 -6.72
CA ALA A 428 -13.24 1.67 -5.52
C ALA A 428 -14.52 2.49 -5.42
N GLU A 429 -14.71 3.48 -6.30
CA GLU A 429 -15.86 4.38 -6.26
C GLU A 429 -17.19 3.66 -6.55
N GLN A 430 -17.15 2.35 -6.86
CA GLN A 430 -18.31 1.45 -6.94
C GLN A 430 -18.29 0.27 -5.94
N LEU A 431 -17.34 0.18 -5.00
CA LEU A 431 -17.28 -0.91 -4.02
C LEU A 431 -18.19 -0.73 -2.79
N THR A 432 -18.89 0.40 -2.67
CA THR A 432 -19.87 0.65 -1.60
C THR A 432 -21.32 0.47 -2.05
N GLY A 433 -21.57 -0.07 -3.25
CA GLY A 433 -22.93 -0.19 -3.80
C GLY A 433 -23.25 -1.44 -4.63
N VAL A 434 -22.29 -2.34 -4.88
CA VAL A 434 -22.57 -3.61 -5.55
C VAL A 434 -22.76 -4.69 -4.49
N GLU A 435 -23.97 -4.78 -3.96
CA GLU A 435 -24.48 -6.08 -3.51
C GLU A 435 -24.67 -6.88 -4.81
N ASP A 436 -23.87 -7.94 -5.04
CA ASP A 436 -24.22 -8.87 -6.11
C ASP A 436 -25.56 -9.53 -5.78
N GLN A 437 -26.10 -10.28 -6.75
CA GLN A 437 -27.40 -10.91 -6.62
C GLN A 437 -27.53 -11.86 -5.41
N TYR A 438 -26.43 -12.38 -4.86
CA TYR A 438 -26.45 -13.49 -3.88
C TYR A 438 -25.41 -13.42 -2.75
N ASN A 439 -24.79 -12.26 -2.53
CA ASN A 439 -23.75 -12.03 -1.52
C ASN A 439 -24.33 -12.25 -0.12
N THR A 440 -25.53 -11.74 0.12
CA THR A 440 -26.23 -11.94 1.40
C THR A 440 -26.53 -13.41 1.65
N GLU A 441 -26.91 -14.17 0.63
CA GLU A 441 -27.23 -15.59 0.71
C GLU A 441 -25.98 -16.46 0.92
N CYS A 442 -24.88 -16.15 0.24
CA CYS A 442 -23.67 -16.97 0.24
C CYS A 442 -22.59 -16.51 1.21
N GLY A 443 -22.67 -15.28 1.74
CA GLY A 443 -21.64 -14.67 2.57
C GLY A 443 -20.29 -14.51 1.84
N VAL A 444 -20.33 -14.28 0.53
CA VAL A 444 -19.16 -14.13 -0.34
C VAL A 444 -19.12 -12.67 -0.80
N PRO A 445 -18.14 -11.86 -0.35
CA PRO A 445 -18.02 -10.49 -0.82
C PRO A 445 -17.70 -10.45 -2.32
N VAL A 446 -17.93 -9.30 -2.95
CA VAL A 446 -17.65 -9.06 -4.37
C VAL A 446 -16.48 -8.11 -4.49
N ALA A 447 -15.48 -8.45 -5.30
CA ALA A 447 -14.37 -7.53 -5.60
C ALA A 447 -14.67 -6.54 -6.73
N GLY A 448 -15.74 -6.77 -7.50
CA GLY A 448 -16.20 -5.90 -8.58
C GLY A 448 -17.19 -6.61 -9.51
N ILE A 449 -17.64 -5.94 -10.57
CA ILE A 449 -18.43 -6.56 -11.64
C ILE A 449 -17.51 -6.81 -12.84
N SER A 450 -17.56 -8.02 -13.39
CA SER A 450 -17.00 -8.34 -14.70
C SER A 450 -18.11 -8.60 -15.72
N ASN A 451 -17.96 -8.10 -16.94
CA ASN A 451 -18.87 -8.48 -18.01
C ASN A 451 -18.69 -9.98 -18.27
N ASN A 452 -19.80 -10.69 -18.42
CA ASN A 452 -19.73 -12.06 -18.89
C ASN A 452 -19.13 -12.09 -20.30
N SER A 453 -18.27 -13.07 -20.57
CA SER A 453 -17.79 -13.38 -21.93
C SER A 453 -18.68 -14.45 -22.58
N TRP A 454 -19.87 -14.66 -22.05
CA TRP A 454 -20.79 -15.69 -22.52
C TRP A 454 -21.57 -15.16 -23.72
N PRO A 455 -21.74 -15.95 -24.78
CA PRO A 455 -22.62 -15.58 -25.87
C PRO A 455 -24.08 -15.61 -25.40
N ASP A 456 -24.93 -14.81 -26.05
CA ASP A 456 -26.37 -14.96 -25.93
C ASP A 456 -26.80 -16.36 -26.35
N ALA A 457 -27.75 -16.95 -25.62
CA ALA A 457 -28.34 -18.23 -25.99
C ALA A 457 -28.92 -18.21 -27.41
N SER A 458 -28.78 -19.34 -28.10
CA SER A 458 -29.35 -19.53 -29.43
C SER A 458 -30.87 -19.40 -29.36
N PRO A 459 -31.53 -18.79 -30.38
CA PRO A 459 -32.98 -18.70 -30.43
C PRO A 459 -33.66 -20.06 -30.24
N LEU A 460 -34.77 -20.08 -29.50
CA LEU A 460 -35.58 -21.28 -29.34
C LEU A 460 -36.18 -21.68 -30.70
N PRO A 461 -36.29 -22.99 -31.00
CA PRO A 461 -36.91 -23.45 -32.23
C PRO A 461 -38.41 -23.13 -32.25
N ALA A 462 -38.96 -22.88 -33.45
CA ALA A 462 -40.40 -22.75 -33.63
C ALA A 462 -41.01 -24.14 -33.84
N LEU A 463 -41.87 -24.56 -32.92
CA LEU A 463 -42.51 -25.87 -32.97
C LEU A 463 -43.80 -25.84 -33.81
N ASN A 464 -43.85 -26.62 -34.88
CA ASN A 464 -45.03 -26.68 -35.75
C ASN A 464 -46.11 -27.58 -35.13
N GLY A 465 -47.33 -27.04 -34.99
CA GLY A 465 -48.45 -27.80 -34.42
C GLY A 465 -48.32 -28.05 -32.92
N ALA A 466 -47.49 -27.27 -32.21
CA ALA A 466 -47.32 -27.41 -30.78
C ALA A 466 -48.60 -27.13 -30.00
N VAL A 467 -48.87 -27.98 -29.03
CA VAL A 467 -49.87 -27.79 -27.98
C VAL A 467 -49.17 -27.34 -26.70
N PRO A 468 -49.87 -26.64 -25.79
CA PRO A 468 -49.38 -26.44 -24.44
C PRO A 468 -49.05 -27.78 -23.79
N ALA A 469 -47.91 -27.85 -23.11
CA ALA A 469 -47.52 -29.01 -22.33
C ALA A 469 -47.06 -28.56 -20.95
N THR A 470 -47.33 -29.40 -19.96
CA THR A 470 -46.77 -29.26 -18.61
C THR A 470 -45.98 -30.51 -18.27
N THR A 471 -45.08 -30.45 -17.30
CA THR A 471 -44.43 -31.66 -16.80
C THR A 471 -45.40 -32.47 -15.94
N SER A 472 -45.32 -33.80 -15.94
CA SER A 472 -46.24 -34.70 -15.21
C SER A 472 -46.35 -34.47 -13.70
N THR A 473 -45.45 -33.66 -13.15
CA THR A 473 -45.43 -33.24 -11.74
C THR A 473 -45.06 -31.76 -11.55
N ASP A 474 -45.37 -30.88 -12.51
CA ASP A 474 -45.12 -29.41 -12.50
C ASP A 474 -43.69 -28.97 -12.17
N THR A 475 -42.71 -29.88 -12.19
CA THR A 475 -41.32 -29.61 -11.89
C THR A 475 -40.37 -30.20 -12.94
N LEU A 476 -39.27 -29.48 -13.16
CA LEU A 476 -38.09 -29.93 -13.85
C LEU A 476 -37.04 -30.29 -12.79
N ASP A 477 -36.72 -31.58 -12.67
CA ASP A 477 -35.78 -32.06 -11.66
C ASP A 477 -34.41 -32.31 -12.30
N TRP A 478 -33.36 -31.63 -11.82
CA TRP A 478 -32.01 -31.77 -12.36
C TRP A 478 -30.91 -31.51 -11.32
N GLY A 479 -29.86 -32.33 -11.37
CA GLY A 479 -28.74 -32.27 -10.45
C GLY A 479 -27.66 -31.26 -10.80
N PHE A 480 -27.63 -30.77 -12.04
CA PHE A 480 -26.45 -30.15 -12.66
C PHE A 480 -25.26 -31.12 -12.72
N ARG A 481 -24.52 -31.34 -11.63
CA ARG A 481 -23.37 -32.27 -11.62
C ARG A 481 -23.05 -32.79 -10.22
N SER A 482 -23.04 -34.12 -10.06
CA SER A 482 -22.92 -34.77 -8.75
C SER A 482 -21.60 -34.52 -8.03
N ASP A 483 -20.47 -34.53 -8.75
CA ASP A 483 -19.16 -34.22 -8.17
C ASP A 483 -19.02 -32.75 -7.75
N PHE A 484 -19.66 -31.82 -8.45
CA PHE A 484 -19.70 -30.41 -8.07
C PHE A 484 -20.53 -30.22 -6.80
N ARG A 485 -21.69 -30.89 -6.69
CA ARG A 485 -22.46 -30.93 -5.43
C ARG A 485 -21.62 -31.48 -4.27
N ASN A 486 -20.90 -32.58 -4.51
CA ASN A 486 -19.98 -33.17 -3.53
C ASN A 486 -18.86 -32.20 -3.16
N TYR A 487 -18.25 -31.51 -4.12
CA TYR A 487 -17.20 -30.53 -3.88
C TYR A 487 -17.69 -29.37 -3.02
N VAL A 488 -18.87 -28.82 -3.33
CA VAL A 488 -19.47 -27.72 -2.57
C VAL A 488 -19.74 -28.15 -1.14
N MET A 489 -20.40 -29.29 -0.93
CA MET A 489 -20.84 -29.74 0.40
C MET A 489 -19.73 -30.38 1.25
N LEU A 490 -18.79 -31.10 0.65
CA LEU A 490 -17.87 -31.99 1.38
C LEU A 490 -16.43 -31.48 1.45
N SER A 491 -15.94 -30.74 0.46
CA SER A 491 -14.56 -30.23 0.50
C SER A 491 -14.41 -29.16 1.59
N PRO A 492 -13.44 -29.22 2.51
CA PRO A 492 -13.28 -28.19 3.54
C PRO A 492 -12.72 -26.86 2.96
N PRO A 493 -13.26 -25.69 3.35
CA PRO A 493 -14.43 -25.49 4.21
C PRO A 493 -15.74 -25.84 3.46
N PRO A 494 -16.68 -26.57 4.08
CA PRO A 494 -17.94 -26.92 3.43
C PRO A 494 -18.75 -25.67 3.09
N GLY A 495 -19.45 -25.73 1.95
CA GLY A 495 -20.35 -24.70 1.46
C GLY A 495 -21.81 -25.05 1.70
N THR A 496 -22.70 -24.40 0.95
CA THR A 496 -24.15 -24.65 0.98
C THR A 496 -24.72 -24.75 -0.43
N ILE A 497 -25.79 -25.53 -0.59
CA ILE A 497 -26.56 -25.64 -1.81
C ILE A 497 -27.98 -25.20 -1.49
N ASN A 498 -28.48 -24.18 -2.19
CA ASN A 498 -29.76 -23.52 -1.90
C ASN A 498 -30.64 -23.48 -3.15
N GLY A 499 -31.94 -23.71 -2.99
CA GLY A 499 -32.95 -23.42 -4.00
C GLY A 499 -33.61 -22.08 -3.66
N LEU A 500 -33.65 -21.16 -4.61
CA LEU A 500 -34.21 -19.82 -4.47
C LEU A 500 -35.26 -19.57 -5.56
N ASP A 501 -36.01 -18.47 -5.45
CA ASP A 501 -36.93 -18.00 -6.48
C ASP A 501 -37.98 -19.04 -6.92
N GLY A 502 -38.36 -19.96 -6.03
CA GLY A 502 -39.32 -21.04 -6.28
C GLY A 502 -38.69 -22.41 -6.54
N ALA A 503 -37.40 -22.46 -6.90
CA ALA A 503 -36.69 -23.74 -6.97
C ALA A 503 -36.46 -24.31 -5.57
N SER A 504 -36.48 -25.64 -5.45
CA SER A 504 -36.25 -26.34 -4.18
C SER A 504 -35.12 -27.37 -4.31
N VAL A 505 -34.45 -27.65 -3.19
CA VAL A 505 -33.38 -28.65 -3.15
C VAL A 505 -34.00 -30.04 -2.95
N ILE A 506 -33.63 -30.99 -3.80
CA ILE A 506 -34.03 -32.39 -3.66
C ILE A 506 -33.14 -33.02 -2.59
N SER A 507 -33.70 -33.19 -1.39
CA SER A 507 -32.97 -33.70 -0.23
C SER A 507 -32.51 -35.14 -0.43
N ASN A 508 -31.27 -35.45 -0.03
CA ASN A 508 -30.78 -36.81 0.05
C ASN A 508 -30.76 -37.27 1.53
N PRO A 509 -31.59 -38.24 1.94
CA PRO A 509 -31.61 -38.71 3.32
C PRO A 509 -30.38 -39.55 3.68
N ILE A 510 -29.58 -39.98 2.70
CA ILE A 510 -28.42 -40.84 2.91
C ILE A 510 -27.19 -39.99 3.26
N PRO A 511 -26.50 -40.24 4.40
CA PRO A 511 -25.23 -39.58 4.73
C PRO A 511 -24.19 -39.71 3.60
N PRO A 512 -23.44 -38.65 3.27
CA PRO A 512 -23.28 -37.38 4.00
C PRO A 512 -24.34 -36.30 3.66
N ASN A 513 -25.51 -36.69 3.15
CA ASN A 513 -26.66 -35.82 2.89
C ASN A 513 -26.41 -34.73 1.83
N VAL A 514 -25.53 -35.01 0.86
CA VAL A 514 -25.37 -34.16 -0.32
C VAL A 514 -26.65 -34.22 -1.15
N PRO A 515 -27.30 -33.08 -1.46
CA PRO A 515 -28.53 -33.05 -2.25
C PRO A 515 -28.46 -33.85 -3.56
N LEU A 516 -29.58 -34.45 -3.95
CA LEU A 516 -29.68 -35.16 -5.23
C LEU A 516 -29.71 -34.18 -6.41
N GLY A 517 -30.22 -32.97 -6.20
CA GLY A 517 -30.33 -31.95 -7.23
C GLY A 517 -31.29 -30.85 -6.81
N PHE A 518 -31.90 -30.22 -7.82
CA PHE A 518 -32.90 -29.19 -7.66
C PHE A 518 -34.17 -29.56 -8.41
N SER A 519 -35.29 -29.06 -7.90
CA SER A 519 -36.60 -29.15 -8.52
C SER A 519 -37.06 -27.73 -8.86
N PHE A 520 -37.21 -27.45 -10.15
CA PHE A 520 -37.59 -26.15 -10.70
C PHE A 520 -39.05 -26.16 -11.13
N PRO A 521 -39.93 -25.27 -10.62
CA PRO A 521 -41.32 -25.22 -11.06
C PRO A 521 -41.43 -24.91 -12.55
N VAL A 522 -42.30 -25.60 -13.27
CA VAL A 522 -42.54 -25.40 -14.70
C VAL A 522 -43.78 -24.54 -14.88
N GLY A 523 -43.60 -23.33 -15.41
CA GLY A 523 -44.69 -22.38 -15.61
C GLY A 523 -45.37 -22.51 -16.97
N THR A 524 -44.61 -22.91 -18.00
CA THR A 524 -45.10 -23.07 -19.38
C THR A 524 -44.29 -24.13 -20.11
N GLY A 525 -44.92 -24.79 -21.08
CA GLY A 525 -44.23 -25.68 -22.01
C GLY A 525 -44.99 -25.81 -23.31
N GLN A 526 -44.29 -26.32 -24.32
CA GLN A 526 -44.83 -26.64 -25.64
C GLN A 526 -44.39 -28.05 -26.02
N TYR A 527 -45.29 -28.79 -26.62
CA TYR A 527 -45.02 -30.11 -27.17
C TYR A 527 -45.63 -30.21 -28.57
N ALA A 528 -44.83 -30.63 -29.54
CA ALA A 528 -45.28 -30.97 -30.87
C ALA A 528 -44.99 -32.44 -31.12
N ALA A 529 -46.04 -33.25 -31.17
CA ALA A 529 -45.94 -34.61 -31.67
C ALA A 529 -45.61 -34.54 -33.17
N ASN A 530 -44.53 -35.18 -33.58
CA ASN A 530 -44.17 -35.22 -34.97
C ASN A 530 -44.36 -36.65 -35.51
N THR A 531 -45.14 -36.72 -36.58
CA THR A 531 -45.74 -37.98 -37.06
C THR A 531 -44.94 -38.57 -38.21
N ALA A 532 -43.83 -37.95 -38.60
CA ALA A 532 -42.97 -38.40 -39.69
C ALA A 532 -42.03 -39.55 -39.27
N ALA A 533 -41.69 -39.67 -37.98
CA ALA A 533 -41.07 -40.84 -37.35
C ALA A 533 -41.34 -40.78 -35.83
N ALA A 534 -41.28 -41.91 -35.10
CA ALA A 534 -41.46 -41.91 -33.63
C ALA A 534 -40.30 -41.22 -32.86
N ASP A 535 -39.33 -40.66 -33.59
CA ASP A 535 -38.02 -40.20 -33.11
C ASP A 535 -37.81 -38.68 -33.31
N ASP A 536 -38.85 -37.90 -33.62
CA ASP A 536 -38.70 -36.45 -33.90
C ASP A 536 -39.70 -35.52 -33.20
N ASP A 537 -40.34 -36.00 -32.13
CA ASP A 537 -41.12 -35.16 -31.23
C ASP A 537 -40.27 -34.00 -30.70
N GLN A 538 -40.89 -32.82 -30.62
CA GLN A 538 -40.23 -31.61 -30.17
C GLN A 538 -40.89 -31.08 -28.91
N ALA A 539 -40.09 -30.55 -27.99
CA ALA A 539 -40.59 -29.94 -26.78
C ALA A 539 -39.75 -28.74 -26.33
N ILE A 540 -40.40 -27.77 -25.71
CA ILE A 540 -39.77 -26.66 -24.98
C ILE A 540 -40.41 -26.63 -23.58
N ILE A 541 -39.61 -26.81 -22.54
CA ILE A 541 -40.07 -26.81 -21.14
C ILE A 541 -39.42 -25.64 -20.42
N ASN A 542 -40.20 -24.70 -19.90
CA ASN A 542 -39.69 -23.52 -19.19
C ASN A 542 -39.83 -23.69 -17.67
N GLY A 543 -38.72 -24.07 -17.04
CA GLY A 543 -38.54 -24.05 -15.60
C GLY A 543 -38.30 -22.62 -15.08
N THR A 544 -38.61 -22.42 -13.80
CA THR A 544 -38.44 -21.16 -13.08
C THR A 544 -37.65 -21.41 -11.80
N GLY A 545 -37.09 -20.33 -11.24
CA GLY A 545 -36.35 -20.37 -9.99
C GLY A 545 -34.85 -20.57 -10.18
N THR A 546 -34.13 -20.61 -9.07
CA THR A 546 -32.66 -20.52 -9.03
C THR A 546 -32.06 -21.67 -8.24
N ALA A 547 -31.10 -22.38 -8.85
CA ALA A 547 -30.20 -23.28 -8.16
C ALA A 547 -28.90 -22.55 -7.83
N MET A 548 -28.59 -22.49 -6.53
CA MET A 548 -27.46 -21.74 -5.98
C MET A 548 -26.46 -22.66 -5.29
N PHE A 549 -25.18 -22.45 -5.59
CA PHE A 549 -24.07 -23.13 -4.93
C PHE A 549 -23.14 -22.09 -4.29
N CYS A 550 -23.09 -22.07 -2.96
CA CYS A 550 -22.25 -21.14 -2.21
C CYS A 550 -21.01 -21.86 -1.67
N LYS A 551 -19.82 -21.31 -1.91
CA LYS A 551 -18.56 -21.80 -1.36
C LYS A 551 -17.75 -20.65 -0.76
N SER A 552 -18.27 -20.06 0.31
CA SER A 552 -17.63 -18.95 1.03
C SER A 552 -16.19 -19.22 1.46
N GLY A 553 -15.90 -20.46 1.89
CA GLY A 553 -14.56 -20.88 2.23
C GLY A 553 -13.53 -20.78 1.10
N HIS A 554 -13.99 -20.86 -0.16
CA HIS A 554 -13.15 -20.69 -1.35
C HIS A 554 -13.46 -19.37 -2.09
N GLY A 555 -14.29 -18.50 -1.52
CA GLY A 555 -14.58 -17.18 -2.03
C GLY A 555 -15.38 -17.14 -3.33
N PHE A 556 -16.25 -18.12 -3.60
CA PHE A 556 -17.07 -18.13 -4.82
C PHE A 556 -18.53 -18.54 -4.56
N TRP A 557 -19.41 -18.15 -5.49
CA TRP A 557 -20.73 -18.76 -5.66
C TRP A 557 -21.08 -18.86 -7.15
N VAL A 558 -21.91 -19.82 -7.52
CA VAL A 558 -22.46 -19.93 -8.88
C VAL A 558 -23.96 -20.17 -8.82
N ALA A 559 -24.69 -19.57 -9.77
CA ALA A 559 -26.14 -19.63 -9.88
C ALA A 559 -26.55 -20.01 -11.30
N LEU A 560 -27.55 -20.87 -11.41
CA LEU A 560 -28.29 -21.08 -12.65
C LEU A 560 -29.78 -20.88 -12.38
N SER A 561 -30.43 -20.05 -13.19
CA SER A 561 -31.83 -19.69 -13.03
C SER A 561 -32.65 -19.92 -14.29
N ASN A 562 -33.95 -20.12 -14.10
CA ASN A 562 -34.96 -20.25 -15.16
C ASN A 562 -34.58 -21.24 -16.27
N PRO A 563 -34.21 -22.49 -15.95
CA PRO A 563 -33.77 -23.44 -16.96
C PRO A 563 -34.87 -23.74 -18.00
N THR A 564 -34.54 -23.67 -19.29
CA THR A 564 -35.38 -24.14 -20.40
C THR A 564 -34.77 -25.40 -20.99
N VAL A 565 -35.54 -26.47 -21.09
CA VAL A 565 -35.14 -27.69 -21.80
C VAL A 565 -35.75 -27.66 -23.20
N VAL A 566 -34.91 -27.88 -24.21
CA VAL A 566 -35.31 -27.99 -25.61
C VAL A 566 -35.04 -29.44 -26.06
N ILE A 567 -36.07 -30.09 -26.58
CA ILE A 567 -35.99 -31.36 -27.29
C ILE A 567 -36.29 -31.06 -28.77
N ASP A 568 -35.28 -31.19 -29.62
CA ASP A 568 -35.32 -30.85 -31.05
C ASP A 568 -34.17 -31.56 -31.80
N GLY A 569 -34.16 -32.89 -31.77
CA GLY A 569 -33.12 -33.70 -32.41
C GLY A 569 -31.70 -33.26 -32.01
N ALA A 570 -30.87 -32.89 -32.98
CA ALA A 570 -29.50 -32.44 -32.75
C ALA A 570 -29.38 -31.04 -32.09
N ASN A 571 -30.47 -30.29 -32.02
CA ASN A 571 -30.54 -28.96 -31.39
C ASN A 571 -31.01 -29.02 -29.92
N SER A 572 -31.12 -30.24 -29.38
CA SER A 572 -31.59 -30.46 -28.02
C SER A 572 -30.58 -29.99 -26.99
N ARG A 573 -31.03 -29.19 -26.03
CA ARG A 573 -30.15 -28.48 -25.10
C ARG A 573 -30.89 -28.00 -23.85
N ILE A 574 -30.12 -27.65 -22.83
CA ILE A 574 -30.58 -26.90 -21.66
C ILE A 574 -30.06 -25.47 -21.79
N VAL A 575 -30.96 -24.49 -21.69
CA VAL A 575 -30.65 -23.05 -21.67
C VAL A 575 -30.92 -22.52 -20.27
N ALA A 576 -30.05 -21.67 -19.72
CA ALA A 576 -30.26 -21.11 -18.38
C ALA A 576 -29.73 -19.68 -18.26
N ASP A 577 -30.21 -18.96 -17.26
CA ASP A 577 -29.63 -17.69 -16.82
C ASP A 577 -28.46 -18.02 -15.89
N LEU A 578 -27.24 -17.80 -16.35
CA LEU A 578 -26.02 -18.09 -15.59
C LEU A 578 -25.51 -16.82 -14.92
N SER A 579 -25.10 -16.93 -13.67
CA SER A 579 -24.48 -15.84 -12.90
C SER A 579 -23.44 -16.45 -11.97
N GLN A 580 -22.28 -15.80 -11.78
CA GLN A 580 -21.27 -16.33 -10.87
C GLN A 580 -20.40 -15.25 -10.26
N ASN A 581 -19.99 -15.44 -9.02
CA ASN A 581 -18.88 -14.71 -8.41
C ASN A 581 -17.70 -15.67 -8.31
N THR A 582 -16.64 -15.38 -9.07
CA THR A 582 -15.45 -16.24 -9.14
C THR A 582 -14.51 -15.99 -7.96
N ASN A 583 -13.56 -16.88 -7.72
CA ASN A 583 -12.53 -16.64 -6.72
C ASN A 583 -11.42 -15.74 -7.29
N GLY A 584 -10.88 -14.83 -6.48
CA GLY A 584 -9.62 -14.18 -6.81
C GLY A 584 -8.49 -15.23 -6.83
N ASN A 585 -7.64 -15.21 -7.86
CA ASN A 585 -6.63 -16.22 -8.24
C ASN A 585 -5.66 -16.75 -7.15
N GLY A 586 -6.11 -17.34 -6.04
CA GLY A 586 -5.21 -17.85 -5.01
C GLY A 586 -5.87 -18.62 -3.86
N VAL A 587 -5.05 -19.39 -3.14
CA VAL A 587 -5.37 -20.37 -2.08
C VAL A 587 -5.94 -19.73 -0.79
N THR A 588 -6.33 -18.45 -0.83
CA THR A 588 -6.98 -17.72 0.27
C THR A 588 -8.29 -17.10 -0.25
N PRO A 589 -9.34 -16.97 0.59
CA PRO A 589 -10.62 -16.40 0.18
C PRO A 589 -10.45 -14.91 -0.13
N VAL A 590 -10.02 -14.62 -1.35
CA VAL A 590 -10.01 -13.29 -1.96
C VAL A 590 -11.27 -13.23 -2.82
N PRO A 591 -12.18 -12.27 -2.56
CA PRO A 591 -13.31 -12.00 -3.44
C PRO A 591 -12.86 -11.85 -4.89
N GLY A 592 -13.51 -12.54 -5.83
CA GLY A 592 -13.34 -12.28 -7.26
C GLY A 592 -14.46 -11.39 -7.81
N PRO A 593 -14.45 -11.13 -9.13
CA PRO A 593 -15.50 -10.35 -9.76
C PRO A 593 -16.79 -11.17 -9.92
N TRP A 594 -17.92 -10.48 -9.75
CA TRP A 594 -19.24 -10.98 -10.14
C TRP A 594 -19.43 -10.85 -11.65
N GLN A 595 -19.63 -11.97 -12.32
CA GLN A 595 -20.15 -12.05 -13.68
C GLN A 595 -21.67 -11.96 -13.66
N THR A 596 -22.20 -10.87 -14.20
CA THR A 596 -23.63 -10.60 -14.24
C THR A 596 -24.39 -11.64 -15.05
N THR A 597 -25.65 -11.80 -14.70
CA THR A 597 -26.56 -12.77 -15.28
C THR A 597 -26.64 -12.68 -16.81
N GLN A 598 -26.54 -13.83 -17.49
CA GLN A 598 -26.66 -13.96 -18.94
C GLN A 598 -27.47 -15.21 -19.28
N ARG A 599 -28.32 -15.13 -20.31
CA ARG A 599 -28.98 -16.32 -20.87
C ARG A 599 -28.01 -17.03 -21.79
N VAL A 600 -27.66 -18.28 -21.49
CA VAL A 600 -26.65 -19.08 -22.22
C VAL A 600 -27.18 -20.48 -22.49
N ASP A 601 -26.84 -21.04 -23.64
CA ASP A 601 -26.97 -22.48 -23.88
C ASP A 601 -26.01 -23.20 -22.94
N LEU A 602 -26.51 -23.83 -21.86
CA LEU A 602 -25.72 -24.40 -20.77
C LEU A 602 -25.19 -25.80 -21.10
N ALA A 603 -26.04 -26.63 -21.70
CA ALA A 603 -25.70 -28.02 -21.94
C ALA A 603 -26.33 -28.56 -23.22
N ASP A 604 -25.58 -29.35 -23.96
CA ASP A 604 -26.08 -30.14 -25.09
C ASP A 604 -26.67 -31.45 -24.58
N LEU A 605 -27.81 -31.84 -25.15
CA LEU A 605 -28.53 -33.08 -24.83
C LEU A 605 -28.37 -34.09 -25.95
N ASP A 606 -27.89 -35.28 -25.60
CA ASP A 606 -27.71 -36.38 -26.55
C ASP A 606 -28.90 -37.33 -26.48
N LEU A 607 -29.81 -37.26 -27.46
CA LEU A 607 -30.95 -38.18 -27.55
C LEU A 607 -30.63 -39.47 -28.31
N SER A 608 -29.38 -39.71 -28.70
CA SER A 608 -29.05 -40.93 -29.44
C SER A 608 -29.35 -42.18 -28.61
N GLY A 609 -30.25 -43.03 -29.13
CA GLY A 609 -30.71 -44.24 -28.43
C GLY A 609 -31.65 -43.98 -27.24
N ILE A 610 -32.17 -42.75 -27.09
CA ILE A 610 -33.22 -42.42 -26.13
C ILE A 610 -34.57 -42.51 -26.82
N ASP A 611 -35.29 -43.60 -26.58
CA ASP A 611 -36.66 -43.77 -27.08
C ASP A 611 -37.65 -43.10 -26.10
N PRO A 612 -38.49 -42.15 -26.56
CA PRO A 612 -39.57 -41.63 -25.73
C PRO A 612 -40.56 -42.74 -25.38
N SER A 613 -40.96 -42.76 -24.10
CA SER A 613 -42.04 -43.62 -23.62
C SER A 613 -43.35 -42.85 -23.58
N TYR A 614 -44.38 -43.41 -24.23
CA TYR A 614 -45.69 -42.78 -24.34
C TYR A 614 -46.67 -43.42 -23.36
N GLY A 615 -47.15 -42.62 -22.40
CA GLY A 615 -48.22 -42.95 -21.48
C GLY A 615 -49.59 -42.51 -21.99
N SER A 616 -50.64 -42.73 -21.19
CA SER A 616 -51.97 -42.22 -21.48
C SER A 616 -52.01 -40.70 -21.29
N GLY A 617 -51.74 -39.95 -22.35
CA GLY A 617 -51.67 -38.48 -22.32
C GLY A 617 -50.35 -37.95 -21.78
N SER A 618 -49.27 -38.72 -21.86
CA SER A 618 -47.94 -38.25 -21.45
C SER A 618 -46.83 -38.82 -22.32
N VAL A 619 -45.71 -38.11 -22.39
CA VAL A 619 -44.48 -38.53 -23.06
C VAL A 619 -43.30 -38.35 -22.11
N THR A 620 -42.41 -39.33 -22.06
CA THR A 620 -41.26 -39.30 -21.15
C THR A 620 -39.97 -39.70 -21.86
N TRP A 621 -38.97 -38.83 -21.80
CA TRP A 621 -37.57 -39.11 -22.14
C TRP A 621 -36.78 -39.32 -20.85
N SER A 622 -36.25 -40.51 -20.66
CA SER A 622 -35.55 -40.88 -19.43
C SER A 622 -34.05 -40.79 -19.58
N ALA A 623 -33.38 -40.24 -18.56
CA ALA A 623 -31.93 -40.25 -18.40
C ALA A 623 -31.16 -39.75 -19.63
N ILE A 624 -31.63 -38.67 -20.26
CA ILE A 624 -30.97 -38.02 -21.39
C ILE A 624 -29.58 -37.54 -20.93
N PRO A 625 -28.48 -38.05 -21.54
CA PRO A 625 -27.14 -37.55 -21.27
C PRO A 625 -27.02 -36.07 -21.59
N ALA A 626 -26.36 -35.32 -20.69
CA ALA A 626 -26.11 -33.90 -20.83
C ALA A 626 -24.60 -33.61 -20.77
N LYS A 627 -24.12 -32.71 -21.61
CA LYS A 627 -22.71 -32.26 -21.62
C LYS A 627 -22.65 -30.74 -21.64
N VAL A 628 -21.66 -30.16 -20.96
CA VAL A 628 -21.42 -28.71 -20.98
C VAL A 628 -21.20 -28.26 -22.43
N SER A 629 -21.96 -27.27 -22.87
CA SER A 629 -21.81 -26.66 -24.20
C SER A 629 -20.48 -25.90 -24.32
N SER A 630 -20.12 -25.52 -25.54
CA SER A 630 -18.94 -24.65 -25.76
C SER A 630 -19.13 -23.25 -25.16
N GLU A 631 -20.38 -22.78 -25.17
CA GLU A 631 -20.84 -21.47 -24.74
C GLU A 631 -20.76 -21.29 -23.22
N ALA A 632 -21.00 -22.35 -22.46
CA ALA A 632 -21.03 -22.33 -21.00
C ALA A 632 -19.72 -22.79 -20.34
N ALA A 633 -18.69 -23.13 -21.10
CA ALA A 633 -17.40 -23.58 -20.54
C ALA A 633 -16.83 -22.65 -19.44
N PRO A 634 -16.93 -21.30 -19.51
CA PRO A 634 -16.42 -20.43 -18.44
C PRO A 634 -17.21 -20.51 -17.11
N PHE A 635 -18.41 -21.09 -17.11
CA PHE A 635 -19.25 -21.21 -15.91
C PHE A 635 -18.71 -22.27 -14.96
N GLY A 636 -18.53 -21.93 -13.68
CA GLY A 636 -18.06 -22.85 -12.65
C GLY A 636 -16.67 -23.45 -12.90
N ASN A 637 -15.85 -22.82 -13.76
CA ASN A 637 -14.59 -23.38 -14.28
C ASN A 637 -14.77 -24.76 -14.94
N LEU A 638 -15.88 -24.95 -15.65
CA LEU A 638 -16.13 -26.15 -16.42
C LEU A 638 -15.26 -26.20 -17.69
N THR A 639 -15.30 -27.34 -18.37
CA THR A 639 -14.70 -27.50 -19.70
C THR A 639 -15.78 -27.99 -20.64
N GLU A 640 -15.79 -27.48 -21.88
CA GLU A 640 -16.69 -27.97 -22.93
C GLU A 640 -16.66 -29.51 -23.01
N GLY A 641 -17.83 -30.10 -23.22
CA GLY A 641 -18.00 -31.55 -23.32
C GLY A 641 -17.94 -32.31 -22.00
N THR A 642 -17.72 -31.62 -20.87
CA THR A 642 -17.78 -32.25 -19.54
C THR A 642 -19.17 -32.82 -19.30
N GLU A 643 -19.24 -34.07 -18.85
CA GLU A 643 -20.50 -34.73 -18.53
C GLU A 643 -21.18 -34.07 -17.32
N LEU A 644 -22.49 -33.86 -17.46
CA LEU A 644 -23.39 -33.39 -16.41
C LEU A 644 -24.29 -34.54 -15.95
N ASP A 645 -25.02 -34.33 -14.86
CA ASP A 645 -26.03 -35.29 -14.44
C ASP A 645 -27.08 -35.42 -15.57
N PRO A 646 -27.53 -36.64 -15.91
CA PRO A 646 -28.53 -36.83 -16.93
C PRO A 646 -29.87 -36.23 -16.48
N ILE A 647 -30.72 -35.90 -17.45
CA ILE A 647 -32.03 -35.31 -17.20
C ILE A 647 -33.14 -36.23 -17.65
N THR A 648 -34.19 -36.33 -16.83
CA THR A 648 -35.43 -37.04 -17.19
C THR A 648 -36.53 -36.01 -17.34
N ILE A 649 -37.24 -36.05 -18.46
CA ILE A 649 -38.34 -35.14 -18.78
C ILE A 649 -39.58 -35.97 -19.01
N SER A 650 -40.64 -35.66 -18.27
CA SER A 650 -41.97 -36.23 -18.45
C SER A 650 -42.95 -35.10 -18.67
N LEU A 651 -43.67 -35.11 -19.79
CA LEU A 651 -44.69 -34.15 -20.17
C LEU A 651 -46.06 -34.79 -20.16
N GLU A 652 -47.07 -34.06 -19.69
CA GLU A 652 -48.47 -34.33 -19.96
C GLU A 652 -48.85 -33.59 -21.24
N THR A 653 -49.51 -34.31 -22.13
CA THR A 653 -49.95 -33.88 -23.45
C THR A 653 -51.48 -33.96 -23.43
N GLU A 654 -52.16 -32.80 -23.45
CA GLU A 654 -53.63 -32.72 -23.40
C GLU A 654 -54.34 -33.49 -24.53
#